data_AF-A0A059GCP4-F1
#
_entry.id   AF-A0A059GCP4-F1
#
_cell.length_a   1.000
_cell.length_b   1.000
_cell.length_c   1.000
_cell.angle_alpha   90.00
_cell.angle_beta   90.00
_cell.angle_gamma   90.00
#
_symmetry.space_group_name_H-M   'P 1'
#
loop_
_entity.id
_entity.type
_entity.pdbx_description
1 polymer ?
#
loop_
_entity_poly.entity_id
_entity_poly.type
_entity_poly.pdbx_seq_one_letter_code
_entity_poly.pdbx_strand_id
1 'polypeptide(L)'
;MSPTKILLGQIVGVLAIVVGATWAATQWAAEALDFQAALGRPWFVVVDLPVYKPWRIYQWWYAYEAYAPDVFNRAGLIALSGGGLGILAAVIGSVMRSRHERNVTTYGSARWALVQEMKSAGLFSDAGVFLGRWKGRYLRHAGPEHVMAFAPTRSGKGVGLVIPTLLSWTGSAVIHDIKGENWDLTSGWRALFSTCIRFDPTDPSSPRYNPLLDVRRGEREVRDVQNIADILVDPEGSLERRNHWEKTGHALLVGTILHVLYAETDKTLSGCARFLSDPKRSFEATLTAMMSTRHKGRSVHPVVAQTARSLLNKSENERSGVLSTALSFLDLYQDPVVATVTGASDWRIADLVGADRPVSLYLVCPPSDLSRTKPLMRLLLNQIGRRLTEEKPDPARRKLLLMLDEFPALGRLDFFEQTLAFIAGFGIRAYLIAQSLNQIEKAYGPNNSILDNCHVRIAFATNDERTAKRVSEALGTATELRAQKNYAGHRLAPWLAHMMVSRQETSRPLLTPGEIMQLPAADELVMVSGAPPVRAQKLRYYADRSFVDRVIPPAPRQLSLRSSYDEWSDTSLADAKGDGSRRSGGERSDGGLETVPELALAPELRSKDVASDEQPDLEDTQDAGDADHLDAVRRAVAMDRGDKDMLPDF
;
A
#
# COMPACT_ATOMS: atom_id res chain seq x y z
N MET A 1 -24.63 23.81 23.52
CA MET A 1 -24.95 24.86 24.53
C MET A 1 -25.25 26.15 23.78
N SER A 2 -26.36 26.86 24.08
CA SER A 2 -26.72 28.04 23.27
C SER A 2 -25.72 29.20 23.49
N PRO A 3 -25.35 29.95 22.42
CA PRO A 3 -24.46 31.12 22.52
C PRO A 3 -24.91 32.15 23.55
N THR A 4 -26.22 32.23 23.79
CA THR A 4 -26.88 33.13 24.74
C THR A 4 -26.50 32.86 26.19
N LYS A 5 -26.34 31.60 26.61
CA LYS A 5 -26.01 31.25 28.01
C LYS A 5 -24.60 31.71 28.41
N ILE A 6 -23.66 31.73 27.47
CA ILE A 6 -22.25 32.10 27.71
C ILE A 6 -22.07 33.63 27.72
N LEU A 7 -22.88 34.36 26.96
CA LEU A 7 -22.92 35.83 27.00
C LEU A 7 -23.44 36.34 28.35
N LEU A 8 -24.49 35.72 28.88
CA LEU A 8 -25.03 36.10 30.19
C LEU A 8 -24.01 35.86 31.32
N GLY A 9 -23.29 34.73 31.30
CA GLY A 9 -22.24 34.44 32.28
C GLY A 9 -21.10 35.47 32.29
N GLN A 10 -20.65 35.92 31.11
CA GLN A 10 -19.61 36.95 31.02
C GLN A 10 -20.11 38.32 31.52
N ILE A 11 -21.34 38.70 31.17
CA ILE A 11 -21.95 39.94 31.66
C ILE A 11 -22.07 39.92 33.18
N VAL A 12 -22.55 38.81 33.75
CA VAL A 12 -22.65 38.63 35.20
C VAL A 12 -21.27 38.69 35.86
N GLY A 13 -20.24 38.07 35.28
CA GLY A 13 -18.88 38.11 35.80
C GLY A 13 -18.28 39.53 35.81
N VAL A 14 -18.44 40.29 34.72
CA VAL A 14 -17.98 41.68 34.64
C VAL A 14 -18.72 42.56 35.65
N LEU A 15 -20.04 42.39 35.77
CA LEU A 15 -20.85 43.14 36.72
C LEU A 15 -20.46 42.80 38.17
N ALA A 16 -20.17 41.54 38.48
CA ALA A 16 -19.68 41.12 39.79
C ALA A 16 -18.32 41.77 40.14
N ILE A 17 -17.40 41.88 39.18
CA ILE A 17 -16.10 42.55 39.37
C ILE A 17 -16.31 44.03 39.68
N VAL A 18 -17.16 44.72 38.91
CA VAL A 18 -17.43 46.15 39.08
C VAL A 18 -18.13 46.42 40.42
N VAL A 19 -19.15 45.63 40.76
CA VAL A 19 -19.86 45.74 42.04
C VAL A 19 -18.92 45.41 43.20
N GLY A 20 -18.08 44.39 43.08
CA GLY A 20 -17.09 44.02 44.08
C GLY A 20 -16.06 45.11 44.35
N ALA A 21 -15.51 45.72 43.29
CA ALA A 21 -14.57 46.84 43.42
C ALA A 21 -15.23 48.09 44.05
N THR A 22 -16.48 48.38 43.68
CA THR A 22 -17.25 49.48 44.28
C THR A 22 -17.55 49.19 45.76
N TRP A 23 -17.81 47.93 46.11
CA TRP A 23 -18.03 47.52 47.48
C TRP A 23 -16.75 47.61 48.32
N ALA A 24 -15.61 47.17 47.76
CA ALA A 24 -14.31 47.31 48.39
C ALA A 24 -13.93 48.79 48.59
N ALA A 25 -14.17 49.65 47.60
CA ALA A 25 -14.01 51.10 47.73
C ALA A 25 -14.87 51.69 48.85
N THR A 26 -16.11 51.19 48.99
CA THR A 26 -17.01 51.61 50.07
C THR A 26 -16.49 51.19 51.44
N GLN A 27 -16.07 49.93 51.62
CA GLN A 27 -15.54 49.51 52.93
C GLN A 27 -14.23 50.22 53.26
N TRP A 28 -13.35 50.38 52.28
CA TRP A 28 -12.09 51.09 52.45
C TRP A 28 -12.31 52.56 52.86
N ALA A 29 -13.27 53.25 52.25
CA ALA A 29 -13.61 54.62 52.64
C ALA A 29 -14.24 54.69 54.04
N ALA A 30 -15.02 53.68 54.43
CA ALA A 30 -15.60 53.61 55.76
C ALA A 30 -14.53 53.38 56.84
N GLU A 31 -13.55 52.51 56.56
CA GLU A 31 -12.39 52.26 57.41
C GLU A 31 -11.48 53.50 57.52
N ALA A 32 -11.21 54.18 56.39
CA ALA A 32 -10.42 55.40 56.37
C ALA A 32 -11.07 56.58 57.13
N LEU A 33 -12.38 56.51 57.38
CA LEU A 33 -13.16 57.47 58.16
C LEU A 33 -13.58 56.91 59.53
N ASP A 34 -12.90 55.86 59.99
CA ASP A 34 -13.05 55.22 61.30
C ASP A 34 -14.51 54.83 61.64
N PHE A 35 -15.27 54.42 60.62
CA PHE A 35 -16.66 53.99 60.74
C PHE A 35 -17.57 54.96 61.50
N GLN A 36 -17.29 56.26 61.39
CA GLN A 36 -18.01 57.31 62.09
C GLN A 36 -19.53 57.26 61.89
N ALA A 37 -20.29 57.64 62.92
CA ALA A 37 -21.76 57.60 62.90
C ALA A 37 -22.39 58.40 61.75
N ALA A 38 -21.70 59.44 61.24
CA ALA A 38 -22.12 60.26 60.10
C ALA A 38 -22.21 59.49 58.77
N LEU A 39 -21.55 58.33 58.65
CA LEU A 39 -21.66 57.45 57.47
C LEU A 39 -23.02 56.73 57.39
N GLY A 40 -23.81 56.82 58.47
CA GLY A 40 -25.13 56.22 58.61
C GLY A 40 -25.08 54.79 59.14
N ARG A 41 -26.25 54.16 59.22
CA ARG A 41 -26.35 52.78 59.73
C ARG A 41 -25.71 51.78 58.76
N PRO A 42 -24.87 50.85 59.25
CA PRO A 42 -24.32 49.78 58.42
C PRO A 42 -25.43 48.85 57.93
N TRP A 43 -25.14 48.11 56.86
CA TRP A 43 -26.06 47.12 56.30
C TRP A 43 -26.16 45.91 57.23
N PHE A 44 -25.03 45.45 57.74
CA PHE A 44 -24.88 44.40 58.75
C PHE A 44 -23.49 44.51 59.37
N VAL A 45 -23.22 43.74 60.43
CA VAL A 45 -21.92 43.71 61.13
C VAL A 45 -21.36 42.31 61.04
N VAL A 46 -20.07 42.17 60.67
CA VAL A 46 -19.35 40.90 60.62
C VAL A 46 -18.12 41.03 61.49
N VAL A 47 -18.03 40.23 62.58
CA VAL A 47 -16.88 40.24 63.51
C VAL A 47 -16.53 41.68 63.92
N ASP A 48 -17.51 42.40 64.46
CA ASP A 48 -17.42 43.80 64.90
C ASP A 48 -17.07 44.85 63.82
N LEU A 49 -16.96 44.46 62.54
CA LEU A 49 -16.77 45.38 61.43
C LEU A 49 -18.12 45.74 60.78
N PRO A 50 -18.50 47.03 60.75
CA PRO A 50 -19.72 47.48 60.09
C PRO A 50 -19.57 47.43 58.56
N VAL A 51 -20.40 46.63 57.91
CA VAL A 51 -20.39 46.44 56.46
C VAL A 51 -21.45 47.32 55.80
N TYR A 52 -21.02 48.24 54.93
CA TYR A 52 -21.90 49.15 54.20
C TYR A 52 -22.36 48.63 52.84
N LYS A 53 -23.43 49.21 52.28
CA LYS A 53 -23.93 48.86 50.93
C LYS A 53 -22.97 49.37 49.85
N PRO A 54 -22.72 48.61 48.76
CA PRO A 54 -21.72 48.97 47.73
C PRO A 54 -21.86 50.36 47.10
N TRP A 55 -23.06 50.95 47.04
CA TRP A 55 -23.29 52.26 46.43
C TRP A 55 -23.20 53.42 47.42
N ARG A 56 -22.94 53.17 48.72
CA ARG A 56 -22.82 54.22 49.73
C ARG A 56 -21.68 55.19 49.44
N ILE A 57 -20.61 54.70 48.82
CA ILE A 57 -19.47 55.54 48.45
C ILE A 57 -19.88 56.78 47.65
N TYR A 58 -20.83 56.68 46.71
CA TYR A 58 -21.27 57.83 45.91
C TYR A 58 -22.06 58.86 46.72
N GLN A 59 -22.83 58.40 47.71
CA GLN A 59 -23.58 59.29 48.60
C GLN A 59 -22.64 60.03 49.55
N TRP A 60 -21.63 59.31 50.07
CA TRP A 60 -20.60 59.90 50.92
C TRP A 60 -19.70 60.83 50.14
N TRP A 61 -19.36 60.50 48.89
CA TRP A 61 -18.61 61.37 48.01
C TRP A 61 -19.35 62.70 47.82
N TYR A 62 -20.64 62.66 47.45
CA TYR A 62 -21.45 63.87 47.29
C TYR A 62 -21.57 64.69 48.59
N ALA A 63 -21.70 64.04 49.75
CA ALA A 63 -21.93 64.72 51.02
C ALA A 63 -20.65 65.22 51.71
N TYR A 64 -19.52 64.52 51.53
CA TYR A 64 -18.34 64.65 52.38
C TYR A 64 -17.02 64.88 51.63
N GLU A 65 -17.00 64.92 50.29
CA GLU A 65 -15.80 65.17 49.49
C GLU A 65 -15.06 66.45 49.88
N ALA A 66 -15.79 67.53 50.16
CA ALA A 66 -15.22 68.81 50.56
C ALA A 66 -14.39 68.73 51.87
N TYR A 67 -14.64 67.72 52.71
CA TYR A 67 -13.99 67.54 54.02
C TYR A 67 -12.86 66.51 54.00
N ALA A 68 -12.91 65.51 53.12
CA ALA A 68 -11.92 64.44 53.04
C ALA A 68 -11.56 64.06 51.59
N PRO A 69 -11.03 65.01 50.79
CA PRO A 69 -10.84 64.82 49.35
C PRO A 69 -9.88 63.67 49.02
N ASP A 70 -8.82 63.49 49.80
CA ASP A 70 -7.82 62.42 49.56
C ASP A 70 -8.40 61.01 49.76
N VAL A 71 -9.34 60.85 50.70
CA VAL A 71 -10.01 59.57 50.95
C VAL A 71 -10.93 59.25 49.77
N PHE A 72 -11.79 60.18 49.36
CA PHE A 72 -12.71 59.93 48.26
C PHE A 72 -12.01 59.79 46.90
N ASN A 73 -10.92 60.51 46.65
CA ASN A 73 -10.08 60.32 45.45
C ASN A 73 -9.48 58.91 45.38
N ARG A 74 -8.94 58.38 46.49
CA ARG A 74 -8.38 57.02 46.53
C ARG A 74 -9.46 55.95 46.46
N ALA A 75 -10.59 56.12 47.15
CA ALA A 75 -11.74 55.23 47.03
C ALA A 75 -12.29 55.21 45.60
N GLY A 76 -12.27 56.37 44.93
CA GLY A 76 -12.59 56.51 43.51
C GLY A 76 -11.67 55.73 42.59
N LEU A 77 -10.35 55.78 42.83
CA LEU A 77 -9.39 54.97 42.09
C LEU A 77 -9.62 53.46 42.30
N ILE A 78 -9.96 53.04 43.51
CA ILE A 78 -10.31 51.63 43.81
C ILE A 78 -11.59 51.24 43.05
N ALA A 79 -12.64 52.06 43.06
CA ALA A 79 -13.87 51.79 42.32
C ALA A 79 -13.61 51.75 40.79
N LEU A 80 -12.82 52.69 40.27
CA LEU A 80 -12.45 52.78 38.85
C LEU A 80 -11.64 51.56 38.39
N SER A 81 -10.79 51.00 39.26
CA SER A 81 -10.03 49.78 38.96
C SER A 81 -10.93 48.59 38.61
N GLY A 82 -12.15 48.53 39.16
CA GLY A 82 -13.17 47.54 38.81
C GLY A 82 -13.62 47.63 37.35
N GLY A 83 -13.72 48.84 36.81
CA GLY A 83 -14.01 49.05 35.39
C GLY A 83 -12.89 48.53 34.49
N GLY A 84 -11.63 48.81 34.84
CA GLY A 84 -10.46 48.30 34.13
C GLY A 84 -10.35 46.77 34.17
N LEU A 85 -10.53 46.17 35.35
CA LEU A 85 -10.54 44.71 35.53
C LEU A 85 -11.73 44.05 34.82
N GLY A 86 -12.89 44.69 34.81
CA GLY A 86 -14.07 44.24 34.07
C GLY A 86 -13.84 44.20 32.57
N ILE A 87 -13.21 45.24 32.01
CA ILE A 87 -12.81 45.27 30.58
C ILE A 87 -11.82 44.14 30.28
N LEU A 88 -10.80 43.95 31.12
CA LEU A 88 -9.82 42.88 30.95
C LEU A 88 -10.48 41.49 30.97
N ALA A 89 -11.35 41.23 31.94
CA ALA A 89 -12.11 39.99 32.04
C ALA A 89 -13.01 39.77 30.81
N ALA A 90 -13.62 40.84 30.28
CA ALA A 90 -14.43 40.76 29.07
C ALA A 90 -13.60 40.41 27.83
N VAL A 91 -12.41 41.00 27.69
CA VAL A 91 -11.48 40.68 26.59
C VAL A 91 -11.02 39.23 26.66
N ILE A 92 -10.60 38.77 27.85
CA ILE A 92 -10.17 37.38 28.06
C ILE A 92 -11.32 36.40 27.76
N GLY A 93 -12.52 36.66 28.28
CA GLY A 93 -13.71 35.84 28.01
C GLY A 93 -14.08 35.78 26.53
N SER A 94 -13.95 36.90 25.81
CA SER A 94 -14.17 36.98 24.37
C SER A 94 -13.15 36.13 23.58
N VAL A 95 -11.87 36.21 23.94
CA VAL A 95 -10.80 35.40 23.32
C VAL A 95 -11.01 33.90 23.59
N MET A 96 -11.39 33.53 24.82
CA MET A 96 -11.68 32.14 25.17
C MET A 96 -12.90 31.59 24.40
N ARG A 97 -13.96 32.39 24.23
CA ARG A 97 -15.14 32.02 23.43
C ARG A 97 -14.79 31.83 21.96
N SER A 98 -14.03 32.76 21.38
CA SER A 98 -13.59 32.66 19.98
C SER A 98 -12.79 31.38 19.71
N ARG A 99 -12.06 30.87 20.72
CA ARG A 99 -11.37 29.57 20.63
C ARG A 99 -12.33 28.39 20.68
N HIS A 100 -13.40 28.44 21.47
CA HIS A 100 -14.41 27.38 21.55
C HIS A 100 -15.26 27.24 20.27
N GLU A 101 -15.57 28.36 19.61
CA GLU A 101 -16.30 28.38 18.33
C GLU A 101 -15.53 27.73 17.18
N ARG A 102 -14.21 27.52 17.32
CA ARG A 102 -13.38 26.81 16.32
C ARG A 102 -13.47 25.28 16.40
N ASN A 103 -14.12 24.73 17.42
CA ASN A 103 -14.16 23.28 17.70
C ASN A 103 -15.52 22.63 17.40
N VAL A 104 -16.30 23.22 16.49
CA VAL A 104 -17.56 22.60 16.06
C VAL A 104 -17.26 21.40 15.16
N THR A 105 -17.81 20.23 15.49
CA THR A 105 -17.54 18.96 14.79
C THR A 105 -18.80 18.19 14.41
N THR A 106 -19.96 18.87 14.35
CA THR A 106 -21.29 18.25 14.19
C THR A 106 -21.42 17.30 13.00
N TYR A 107 -20.82 17.63 11.86
CA TYR A 107 -20.86 16.81 10.63
C TYR A 107 -19.57 16.00 10.40
N GLY A 108 -18.56 16.21 11.25
CA GLY A 108 -17.24 15.61 11.10
C GLY A 108 -16.15 16.47 11.70
N SER A 109 -15.09 15.80 12.16
CA SER A 109 -13.96 16.38 12.88
C SER A 109 -12.65 16.38 12.07
N ALA A 110 -12.72 16.08 10.76
CA ALA A 110 -11.53 16.04 9.91
C ALA A 110 -10.83 17.41 9.90
N ARG A 111 -9.50 17.38 10.06
CA ARG A 111 -8.65 18.58 10.06
C ARG A 111 -7.21 18.20 9.74
N TRP A 112 -6.40 19.19 9.41
CA TRP A 112 -4.96 19.00 9.27
C TRP A 112 -4.29 18.76 10.63
N ALA A 113 -3.22 17.98 10.62
CA ALA A 113 -2.44 17.66 11.82
C ALA A 113 -1.76 18.90 12.42
N LEU A 114 -1.76 18.95 13.75
CA LEU A 114 -0.97 19.91 14.52
C LEU A 114 0.46 19.41 14.70
N VAL A 115 1.37 20.34 15.02
CA VAL A 115 2.81 20.03 15.20
C VAL A 115 3.04 18.97 16.28
N GLN A 116 2.28 19.02 17.37
CA GLN A 116 2.39 18.04 18.45
C GLN A 116 1.96 16.64 17.99
N GLU A 117 0.90 16.54 17.18
CA GLU A 117 0.42 15.25 16.65
C GLU A 117 1.41 14.67 15.64
N MET A 118 1.99 15.50 14.77
CA MET A 118 3.07 15.07 13.87
C MET A 118 4.31 14.59 14.65
N LYS A 119 4.63 15.22 15.79
CA LYS A 119 5.70 14.75 16.69
C LYS A 119 5.34 13.41 17.34
N SER A 120 4.12 13.26 17.88
CA SER A 120 3.65 12.03 18.51
C SER A 120 3.57 10.87 17.52
N ALA A 121 3.22 11.14 16.26
CA ALA A 121 3.26 10.17 15.16
C ALA A 121 4.69 9.89 14.64
N GLY A 122 5.72 10.44 15.27
CA GLY A 122 7.13 10.17 14.92
C GLY A 122 7.60 10.79 13.60
N LEU A 123 6.86 11.73 13.01
CA LEU A 123 7.12 12.22 11.65
C LEU A 123 8.35 13.11 11.50
N PHE A 124 8.92 13.58 12.61
CA PHE A 124 10.11 14.41 12.62
C PHE A 124 11.36 13.65 13.09
N SER A 125 11.34 12.32 13.01
CA SER A 125 12.52 11.48 13.27
C SER A 125 13.60 11.68 12.19
N ASP A 126 14.87 11.55 12.59
CA ASP A 126 16.00 11.56 11.65
C ASP A 126 16.18 10.21 10.94
N ALA A 127 15.46 9.17 11.33
CA ALA A 127 15.52 7.85 10.72
C ALA A 127 14.29 7.54 9.85
N GLY A 128 14.44 6.56 8.96
CA GLY A 128 13.34 6.01 8.17
C GLY A 128 13.26 6.54 6.74
N VAL A 129 12.11 6.28 6.11
CA VAL A 129 11.85 6.68 4.72
C VAL A 129 11.23 8.07 4.68
N PHE A 130 11.44 8.80 3.58
CA PHE A 130 10.89 10.13 3.41
C PHE A 130 9.44 10.08 2.97
N LEU A 131 8.64 10.99 3.53
CA LEU A 131 7.25 11.20 3.16
C LEU A 131 6.99 12.58 2.56
N GLY A 132 7.92 13.53 2.75
CA GLY A 132 7.73 14.92 2.33
C GLY A 132 8.46 15.96 3.18
N ARG A 133 7.99 17.20 3.11
CA ARG A 133 8.41 18.31 3.97
C ARG A 133 7.24 19.06 4.57
N TRP A 134 7.41 19.57 5.77
CA TRP A 134 6.46 20.49 6.40
C TRP A 134 7.19 21.69 7.01
N LYS A 135 6.88 22.90 6.51
CA LYS A 135 7.49 24.17 6.94
C LYS A 135 9.02 24.08 7.08
N GLY A 136 9.68 23.56 6.05
CA GLY A 136 11.14 23.43 6.00
C GLY A 136 11.71 22.16 6.64
N ARG A 137 10.96 21.44 7.50
CA ARG A 137 11.40 20.20 8.17
C ARG A 137 11.05 18.96 7.34
N TYR A 138 11.88 17.92 7.38
CA TYR A 138 11.54 16.65 6.73
C TYR A 138 10.43 15.94 7.48
N LEU A 139 9.53 15.31 6.72
CA LEU A 139 8.63 14.28 7.22
C LEU A 139 9.24 12.92 6.90
N ARG A 140 9.53 12.14 7.93
CA ARG A 140 10.07 10.78 7.82
C ARG A 140 9.27 9.83 8.68
N HIS A 141 9.23 8.57 8.29
CA HIS A 141 8.60 7.53 9.09
C HIS A 141 9.59 6.41 9.32
N ALA A 142 9.90 6.11 10.59
CA ALA A 142 10.87 5.09 10.99
C ALA A 142 10.24 3.75 11.41
N GLY A 143 8.91 3.71 11.54
CA GLY A 143 8.17 2.52 11.94
C GLY A 143 8.22 1.39 10.90
N PRO A 144 7.87 0.16 11.30
CA PRO A 144 7.87 -1.02 10.43
C PRO A 144 6.77 -0.98 9.35
N GLU A 145 5.79 -0.09 9.49
CA GLU A 145 4.62 -0.01 8.64
C GLU A 145 4.96 0.36 7.19
N HIS A 146 4.17 -0.20 6.28
CA HIS A 146 4.35 -0.03 4.85
C HIS A 146 3.81 1.31 4.35
N VAL A 147 4.42 1.79 3.26
CA VAL A 147 4.06 3.04 2.59
C VAL A 147 3.47 2.74 1.23
N MET A 148 2.32 3.34 0.93
CA MET A 148 1.76 3.40 -0.42
C MET A 148 1.76 4.84 -0.92
N ALA A 149 2.32 5.11 -2.09
CA ALA A 149 2.27 6.42 -2.73
C ALA A 149 1.49 6.37 -4.04
N PHE A 150 0.46 7.22 -4.16
CA PHE A 150 -0.27 7.48 -5.39
C PHE A 150 0.32 8.71 -6.08
N ALA A 151 1.13 8.46 -7.10
CA ALA A 151 1.89 9.50 -7.77
C ALA A 151 1.90 9.28 -9.29
N PRO A 152 1.11 10.07 -10.06
CA PRO A 152 1.06 9.95 -11.52
C PRO A 152 2.42 10.11 -12.21
N THR A 153 2.49 9.81 -13.49
CA THR A 153 3.71 10.05 -14.29
C THR A 153 4.10 11.53 -14.24
N ARG A 154 5.41 11.80 -14.25
CA ARG A 154 5.99 13.16 -14.21
C ARG A 154 5.58 14.01 -13.00
N SER A 155 5.07 13.41 -11.93
CA SER A 155 4.60 14.11 -10.73
C SER A 155 5.69 14.38 -9.67
N GLY A 156 6.91 13.89 -9.90
CA GLY A 156 8.06 14.06 -9.01
C GLY A 156 8.30 12.92 -8.00
N LYS A 157 7.67 11.74 -8.17
CA LYS A 157 7.83 10.58 -7.25
C LYS A 157 9.29 10.19 -7.00
N GLY A 158 10.09 10.06 -8.07
CA GLY A 158 11.51 9.73 -7.96
C GLY A 158 12.29 10.80 -7.20
N VAL A 159 12.06 12.05 -7.58
CA VAL A 159 12.74 13.24 -7.04
C VAL A 159 12.50 13.48 -5.55
N GLY A 160 11.27 13.23 -5.08
CA GLY A 160 10.85 13.59 -3.72
C GLY A 160 10.72 12.44 -2.74
N LEU A 161 10.46 11.21 -3.22
CA LEU A 161 10.21 10.06 -2.35
C LEU A 161 11.31 9.01 -2.48
N VAL A 162 11.58 8.55 -3.72
CA VAL A 162 12.48 7.42 -3.97
C VAL A 162 13.94 7.76 -3.70
N ILE A 163 14.50 8.74 -4.42
CA ILE A 163 15.91 9.11 -4.34
C ILE A 163 16.31 9.57 -2.93
N PRO A 164 15.57 10.49 -2.26
CA PRO A 164 15.89 10.88 -0.89
C PRO A 164 15.90 9.71 0.10
N THR A 165 14.95 8.77 -0.05
CA THR A 165 14.88 7.56 0.77
C THR A 165 16.08 6.66 0.53
N LEU A 166 16.44 6.37 -0.72
CA LEU A 166 17.58 5.50 -1.05
C LEU A 166 18.94 6.09 -0.64
N LEU A 167 19.08 7.42 -0.66
CA LEU A 167 20.29 8.13 -0.21
C LEU A 167 20.42 8.23 1.32
N SER A 168 19.37 7.89 2.07
CA SER A 168 19.37 8.00 3.54
C SER A 168 19.13 6.69 4.27
N TRP A 169 18.48 5.72 3.63
CA TRP A 169 18.27 4.38 4.19
C TRP A 169 19.58 3.61 4.23
N THR A 170 20.15 3.35 5.40
CA THR A 170 21.44 2.67 5.54
C THR A 170 21.34 1.14 5.59
N GLY A 171 20.12 0.60 5.70
CA GLY A 171 19.87 -0.84 5.64
C GLY A 171 19.97 -1.41 4.23
N SER A 172 19.76 -2.71 4.11
CA SER A 172 19.64 -3.37 2.81
C SER A 172 18.41 -2.85 2.07
N ALA A 173 18.44 -2.92 0.74
CA ALA A 173 17.31 -2.54 -0.10
C ALA A 173 17.18 -3.44 -1.32
N VAL A 174 15.95 -3.78 -1.70
CA VAL A 174 15.60 -4.28 -3.03
C VAL A 174 14.84 -3.17 -3.72
N ILE A 175 15.34 -2.73 -4.86
CA ILE A 175 14.83 -1.58 -5.62
C ILE A 175 14.36 -2.08 -6.97
N HIS A 176 13.06 -1.99 -7.25
CA HIS A 176 12.55 -2.16 -8.61
C HIS A 176 12.73 -0.84 -9.36
N ASP A 177 13.52 -0.86 -10.44
CA ASP A 177 13.98 0.34 -11.16
C ASP A 177 13.81 0.17 -12.68
N ILE A 178 12.59 0.41 -13.17
CA ILE A 178 12.25 0.29 -14.59
C ILE A 178 13.11 1.23 -15.47
N LYS A 179 13.66 2.32 -14.93
CA LYS A 179 14.37 3.33 -15.74
C LYS A 179 15.87 3.31 -15.58
N GLY A 180 16.41 2.64 -14.57
CA GLY A 180 17.82 2.73 -14.20
C GLY A 180 18.20 4.03 -13.45
N GLU A 181 17.28 5.00 -13.35
CA GLU A 181 17.53 6.31 -12.73
C GLU A 181 17.89 6.15 -11.24
N ASN A 182 17.31 5.16 -10.54
CA ASN A 182 17.62 4.92 -9.14
C ASN A 182 19.05 4.39 -8.98
N TRP A 183 19.48 3.48 -9.86
CA TRP A 183 20.87 3.03 -9.89
C TRP A 183 21.82 4.20 -10.13
N ASP A 184 21.59 4.98 -11.18
CA ASP A 184 22.50 6.05 -11.61
C ASP A 184 22.70 7.11 -10.53
N LEU A 185 21.64 7.46 -9.81
CA LEU A 185 21.66 8.55 -8.82
C LEU A 185 22.03 8.11 -7.41
N THR A 186 21.86 6.82 -7.05
CA THR A 186 21.97 6.39 -5.64
C THR A 186 22.99 5.29 -5.39
N SER A 187 23.35 4.49 -6.39
CA SER A 187 24.26 3.36 -6.21
C SER A 187 25.65 3.79 -5.73
N GLY A 188 26.17 4.90 -6.27
CA GLY A 188 27.49 5.42 -5.91
C GLY A 188 27.63 5.70 -4.42
N TRP A 189 26.69 6.46 -3.86
CA TRP A 189 26.66 6.75 -2.43
C TRP A 189 26.42 5.52 -1.57
N ARG A 190 25.51 4.64 -2.01
CA ARG A 190 25.23 3.40 -1.30
C ARG A 190 26.43 2.48 -1.27
N ALA A 191 27.26 2.44 -2.32
CA ALA A 191 28.47 1.60 -2.39
C ALA A 191 29.48 1.90 -1.26
N LEU A 192 29.45 3.11 -0.69
CA LEU A 192 30.28 3.49 0.45
C LEU A 192 30.00 2.64 1.70
N PHE A 193 28.77 2.16 1.88
CA PHE A 193 28.38 1.38 3.07
C PHE A 193 27.74 0.03 2.73
N SER A 194 27.17 -0.14 1.54
CA SER A 194 26.46 -1.33 1.08
C SER A 194 27.13 -1.96 -0.14
N THR A 195 26.98 -3.26 -0.34
CA THR A 195 27.28 -3.92 -1.62
C THR A 195 26.13 -3.65 -2.59
N CYS A 196 26.39 -2.94 -3.68
CA CYS A 196 25.39 -2.64 -4.70
C CYS A 196 25.43 -3.66 -5.84
N ILE A 197 24.27 -4.24 -6.16
CA ILE A 197 24.08 -5.24 -7.22
C ILE A 197 23.11 -4.65 -8.25
N ARG A 198 23.50 -4.56 -9.52
CA ARG A 198 22.62 -4.16 -10.62
C ARG A 198 22.22 -5.39 -11.43
N PHE A 199 21.07 -5.98 -11.12
CA PHE A 199 20.54 -7.10 -11.88
C PHE A 199 19.72 -6.59 -13.06
N ASP A 200 20.18 -6.86 -14.28
CA ASP A 200 19.53 -6.51 -15.53
C ASP A 200 19.51 -7.75 -16.46
N PRO A 201 18.34 -8.36 -16.69
CA PRO A 201 18.24 -9.61 -17.45
C PRO A 201 18.48 -9.41 -18.95
N THR A 202 18.62 -8.16 -19.41
CA THR A 202 18.89 -7.79 -20.80
C THR A 202 20.33 -7.38 -21.04
N ASP A 203 21.16 -7.35 -19.99
CA ASP A 203 22.57 -6.99 -20.05
C ASP A 203 23.43 -8.23 -19.72
N PRO A 204 24.20 -8.79 -20.68
CA PRO A 204 25.03 -9.97 -20.42
C PRO A 204 26.16 -9.71 -19.42
N SER A 205 26.48 -8.43 -19.13
CA SER A 205 27.44 -8.04 -18.09
C SER A 205 26.81 -7.95 -16.70
N SER A 206 25.49 -8.15 -16.58
CA SER A 206 24.80 -8.19 -15.30
C SER A 206 25.36 -9.30 -14.41
N PRO A 207 25.56 -9.05 -13.10
CA PRO A 207 25.73 -10.11 -12.11
C PRO A 207 24.63 -11.16 -12.27
N ARG A 208 25.03 -12.43 -12.26
CA ARG A 208 24.17 -13.54 -12.58
C ARG A 208 23.38 -14.00 -11.35
N TYR A 209 22.17 -14.49 -11.58
CA TYR A 209 21.36 -15.13 -10.57
C TYR A 209 20.57 -16.28 -11.20
N ASN A 210 20.85 -17.50 -10.78
CA ASN A 210 20.13 -18.69 -11.20
C ASN A 210 19.07 -19.04 -10.14
N PRO A 211 17.77 -18.90 -10.46
CA PRO A 211 16.68 -19.19 -9.51
C PRO A 211 16.64 -20.64 -9.02
N LEU A 212 17.22 -21.59 -9.79
CA LEU A 212 17.23 -23.00 -9.42
C LEU A 212 18.26 -23.32 -8.34
N LEU A 213 19.37 -22.57 -8.28
CA LEU A 213 20.43 -22.80 -7.28
C LEU A 213 20.02 -22.37 -5.87
N ASP A 214 18.94 -21.60 -5.74
CA ASP A 214 18.37 -21.25 -4.45
C ASP A 214 17.48 -22.37 -3.88
N VAL A 215 17.12 -23.40 -4.66
CA VAL A 215 16.34 -24.57 -4.18
C VAL A 215 17.13 -25.31 -3.11
N ARG A 216 16.53 -25.53 -1.93
CA ARG A 216 17.21 -26.23 -0.83
C ARG A 216 17.03 -27.73 -0.95
N ARG A 217 18.12 -28.47 -0.86
CA ARG A 217 18.08 -29.93 -0.94
C ARG A 217 17.39 -30.55 0.29
N GLY A 218 16.72 -31.69 0.09
CA GLY A 218 16.09 -32.45 1.17
C GLY A 218 14.58 -32.24 1.25
N GLU A 219 14.00 -32.12 2.44
CA GLU A 219 12.54 -32.11 2.64
C GLU A 219 11.82 -30.92 1.98
N ARG A 220 12.55 -29.83 1.71
CA ARG A 220 11.99 -28.58 1.16
C ARG A 220 12.09 -28.47 -0.35
N GLU A 221 12.85 -29.34 -1.01
CA GLU A 221 13.19 -29.22 -2.43
C GLU A 221 11.94 -29.24 -3.32
N VAL A 222 11.00 -30.16 -3.05
CA VAL A 222 9.76 -30.28 -3.83
C VAL A 222 8.91 -29.01 -3.69
N ARG A 223 8.78 -28.49 -2.46
CA ARG A 223 8.04 -27.25 -2.18
C ARG A 223 8.68 -26.05 -2.88
N ASP A 224 10.01 -25.94 -2.79
CA ASP A 224 10.76 -24.84 -3.40
C ASP A 224 10.63 -24.89 -4.93
N VAL A 225 10.71 -26.07 -5.55
CA VAL A 225 10.52 -26.26 -7.00
C VAL A 225 9.06 -26.01 -7.43
N GLN A 226 8.07 -26.45 -6.65
CA GLN A 226 6.66 -26.15 -6.91
C GLN A 226 6.41 -24.64 -6.94
N ASN A 227 6.97 -23.89 -5.99
CA ASN A 227 6.84 -22.43 -5.98
C ASN A 227 7.45 -21.78 -7.25
N ILE A 228 8.58 -22.30 -7.74
CA ILE A 228 9.17 -21.83 -9.01
C ILE A 228 8.23 -22.14 -10.17
N ALA A 229 7.75 -23.39 -10.26
CA ALA A 229 6.85 -23.83 -11.33
C ALA A 229 5.51 -23.07 -11.32
N ASP A 230 4.97 -22.75 -10.15
CA ASP A 230 3.75 -21.94 -10.00
C ASP A 230 3.88 -20.57 -10.66
N ILE A 231 5.05 -19.92 -10.53
CA ILE A 231 5.31 -18.60 -11.12
C ILE A 231 5.59 -18.70 -12.61
N LEU A 232 6.27 -19.76 -13.06
CA LEU A 232 6.55 -20.00 -14.47
C LEU A 232 5.26 -20.24 -15.27
N VAL A 233 4.31 -20.95 -14.68
CA VAL A 233 3.00 -21.26 -15.28
C VAL A 233 2.02 -20.09 -15.20
N ASP A 234 2.19 -19.18 -14.24
CA ASP A 234 1.41 -17.94 -14.12
C ASP A 234 2.28 -16.66 -14.21
N PRO A 235 2.83 -16.37 -15.40
CA PRO A 235 3.71 -15.22 -15.62
C PRO A 235 3.02 -13.87 -15.36
N GLU A 236 1.68 -13.81 -15.38
CA GLU A 236 0.91 -12.58 -15.17
C GLU A 236 0.30 -12.46 -13.76
N GLY A 237 0.17 -13.58 -13.03
CA GLY A 237 -0.49 -13.64 -11.72
C GLY A 237 -2.01 -13.59 -11.81
N SER A 238 -2.56 -13.97 -12.95
CA SER A 238 -3.97 -13.75 -13.29
C SER A 238 -4.85 -14.99 -13.13
N LEU A 239 -4.29 -16.15 -12.78
CA LEU A 239 -5.04 -17.41 -12.81
C LEU A 239 -5.92 -17.58 -11.55
N GLU A 240 -7.20 -17.23 -11.65
CA GLU A 240 -8.22 -17.64 -10.67
C GLU A 240 -8.54 -19.15 -10.78
N ARG A 241 -8.34 -19.77 -11.96
CA ARG A 241 -8.42 -21.22 -12.20
C ARG A 241 -7.41 -21.66 -13.26
N ARG A 242 -6.55 -22.63 -12.92
CA ARG A 242 -5.62 -23.27 -13.86
C ARG A 242 -6.36 -24.20 -14.83
N ASN A 243 -6.09 -24.06 -16.13
CA ASN A 243 -6.56 -25.01 -17.13
C ASN A 243 -5.85 -26.38 -16.97
N HIS A 244 -6.41 -27.45 -17.53
CA HIS A 244 -5.83 -28.79 -17.46
C HIS A 244 -4.38 -28.84 -18.00
N TRP A 245 -4.11 -28.10 -19.09
CA TRP A 245 -2.79 -28.01 -19.71
C TRP A 245 -1.76 -27.33 -18.80
N GLU A 246 -2.16 -26.27 -18.09
CA GLU A 246 -1.32 -25.57 -17.12
C GLU A 246 -1.02 -26.45 -15.90
N LYS A 247 -2.00 -27.22 -15.41
CA LYS A 247 -1.79 -28.19 -14.31
C LYS A 247 -0.81 -29.29 -14.70
N THR A 248 -0.94 -29.80 -15.92
CA THR A 248 -0.10 -30.92 -16.37
C THR A 248 1.29 -30.43 -16.79
N GLY A 249 1.39 -29.25 -17.41
CA GLY A 249 2.65 -28.55 -17.68
C GLY A 249 3.40 -28.19 -16.39
N HIS A 250 2.69 -27.71 -15.37
CA HIS A 250 3.23 -27.49 -14.02
C HIS A 250 3.86 -28.78 -13.46
N ALA A 251 3.14 -29.91 -13.50
CA ALA A 251 3.66 -31.19 -13.00
C ALA A 251 4.91 -31.65 -13.77
N LEU A 252 4.94 -31.46 -15.09
CA LEU A 252 6.12 -31.73 -15.92
C LEU A 252 7.30 -30.84 -15.52
N LEU A 253 7.10 -29.54 -15.35
CA LEU A 253 8.15 -28.60 -14.93
C LEU A 253 8.72 -28.98 -13.56
N VAL A 254 7.89 -29.34 -12.58
CA VAL A 254 8.35 -29.78 -11.26
C VAL A 254 9.24 -31.01 -11.36
N GLY A 255 8.80 -32.04 -12.10
CA GLY A 255 9.59 -33.25 -12.30
C GLY A 255 10.88 -32.99 -13.06
N THR A 256 10.84 -32.11 -14.07
CA THR A 256 11.99 -31.75 -14.90
C THR A 256 13.03 -30.97 -14.12
N ILE A 257 12.63 -29.94 -13.37
CA ILE A 257 13.54 -29.13 -12.56
C ILE A 257 14.24 -30.02 -11.53
N LEU A 258 13.50 -30.89 -10.82
CA LEU A 258 14.10 -31.84 -9.88
C LEU A 258 15.07 -32.80 -10.58
N HIS A 259 14.71 -33.32 -11.76
CA HIS A 259 15.60 -34.19 -12.54
C HIS A 259 16.89 -33.45 -12.91
N VAL A 260 16.78 -32.25 -13.48
CA VAL A 260 17.90 -31.42 -13.92
C VAL A 260 18.83 -31.07 -12.76
N LEU A 261 18.28 -30.63 -11.63
CA LEU A 261 19.05 -30.32 -10.42
C LEU A 261 19.89 -31.51 -9.93
N TYR A 262 19.36 -32.73 -10.02
CA TYR A 262 20.05 -33.93 -9.51
C TYR A 262 20.93 -34.66 -10.54
N ALA A 263 20.60 -34.59 -11.83
CA ALA A 263 21.17 -35.49 -12.84
C ALA A 263 21.92 -34.79 -13.97
N GLU A 264 21.55 -33.55 -14.31
CA GLU A 264 22.11 -32.85 -15.45
C GLU A 264 23.28 -31.95 -15.05
N THR A 265 24.19 -31.70 -15.99
CA THR A 265 25.32 -30.79 -15.76
C THR A 265 24.86 -29.34 -15.72
N ASP A 266 23.96 -28.98 -16.62
CA ASP A 266 23.40 -27.64 -16.73
C ASP A 266 22.14 -27.49 -15.89
N LYS A 267 22.33 -26.99 -14.67
CA LYS A 267 21.30 -26.83 -13.64
C LYS A 267 20.58 -25.49 -13.74
N THR A 268 20.12 -25.13 -14.94
CA THR A 268 19.47 -23.85 -15.24
C THR A 268 18.08 -24.04 -15.84
N LEU A 269 17.28 -22.98 -15.89
CA LEU A 269 15.99 -23.01 -16.60
C LEU A 269 16.18 -23.22 -18.11
N SER A 270 17.27 -22.68 -18.68
CA SER A 270 17.70 -22.99 -20.05
C SER A 270 18.05 -24.47 -20.23
N GLY A 271 18.71 -25.06 -19.23
CA GLY A 271 19.02 -26.49 -19.17
C GLY A 271 17.76 -27.36 -19.12
N CYS A 272 16.73 -26.93 -18.39
CA CYS A 272 15.42 -27.60 -18.38
C CYS A 272 14.77 -27.61 -19.77
N ALA A 273 14.81 -26.47 -20.48
CA ALA A 273 14.28 -26.39 -21.84
C ALA A 273 15.05 -27.33 -22.78
N ARG A 274 16.39 -27.28 -22.75
CA ARG A 274 17.25 -28.16 -23.56
C ARG A 274 17.10 -29.64 -23.25
N PHE A 275 16.84 -30.00 -22.00
CA PHE A 275 16.55 -31.38 -21.62
C PHE A 275 15.23 -31.86 -22.22
N LEU A 276 14.19 -31.02 -22.21
CA LEU A 276 12.86 -31.35 -22.74
C LEU A 276 12.79 -31.34 -24.28
N SER A 277 13.63 -30.54 -24.94
CA SER A 277 13.64 -30.37 -26.41
C SER A 277 14.86 -31.01 -27.10
N ASP A 278 15.56 -31.93 -26.43
CA ASP A 278 16.76 -32.59 -26.98
C ASP A 278 16.46 -33.32 -28.30
N PRO A 279 16.99 -32.87 -29.46
CA PRO A 279 16.68 -33.47 -30.75
C PRO A 279 17.24 -34.90 -30.90
N LYS A 280 18.14 -35.33 -30.00
CA LYS A 280 18.72 -36.67 -30.01
C LYS A 280 17.86 -37.71 -29.29
N ARG A 281 16.82 -37.29 -28.55
CA ARG A 281 15.97 -38.17 -27.75
C ARG A 281 14.50 -37.85 -28.02
N SER A 282 13.67 -38.88 -28.16
CA SER A 282 12.22 -38.67 -28.15
C SER A 282 11.77 -38.18 -26.76
N PHE A 283 10.63 -37.51 -26.69
CA PHE A 283 10.06 -37.10 -25.41
C PHE A 283 9.75 -38.32 -24.52
N GLU A 284 9.31 -39.42 -25.12
CA GLU A 284 9.13 -40.70 -24.42
C GLU A 284 10.43 -41.21 -23.81
N ALA A 285 11.53 -41.23 -24.57
CA ALA A 285 12.84 -41.62 -24.06
C ALA A 285 13.33 -40.69 -22.94
N THR A 286 13.00 -39.40 -23.01
CA THR A 286 13.30 -38.42 -21.96
C THR A 286 12.56 -38.74 -20.66
N LEU A 287 11.26 -39.06 -20.73
CA LEU A 287 10.47 -39.50 -19.57
C LEU A 287 10.99 -40.83 -19.02
N THR A 288 11.38 -41.78 -19.88
CA THR A 288 12.00 -43.03 -19.46
C THR A 288 13.34 -42.78 -18.74
N ALA A 289 14.16 -41.85 -19.22
CA ALA A 289 15.38 -41.43 -18.56
C ALA A 289 15.10 -40.81 -17.18
N MET A 290 14.06 -39.99 -17.05
CA MET A 290 13.61 -39.47 -15.76
C MET A 290 13.24 -40.59 -14.77
N MET A 291 12.61 -41.67 -15.24
CA MET A 291 12.24 -42.80 -14.40
C MET A 291 13.39 -43.73 -14.03
N SER A 292 14.46 -43.80 -14.83
CA SER A 292 15.57 -44.74 -14.60
C SER A 292 16.77 -44.11 -13.91
N THR A 293 16.86 -42.77 -13.91
CA THR A 293 17.96 -42.03 -13.29
C THR A 293 17.90 -42.06 -11.76
N ARG A 294 19.04 -42.28 -11.11
CA ARG A 294 19.14 -42.39 -9.65
C ARG A 294 19.48 -41.05 -9.01
N HIS A 295 18.45 -40.26 -8.66
CA HIS A 295 18.64 -38.93 -8.08
C HIS A 295 19.12 -38.95 -6.62
N LYS A 296 18.66 -39.91 -5.81
CA LYS A 296 18.94 -40.00 -4.36
C LYS A 296 19.84 -41.19 -4.05
N GLY A 297 21.06 -41.15 -4.56
CA GLY A 297 22.04 -42.23 -4.40
C GLY A 297 21.66 -43.45 -5.23
N ARG A 298 20.94 -44.43 -4.65
CA ARG A 298 20.51 -45.65 -5.36
C ARG A 298 19.04 -45.64 -5.80
N SER A 299 18.27 -44.64 -5.39
CA SER A 299 16.84 -44.54 -5.70
C SER A 299 16.53 -43.38 -6.64
N VAL A 300 15.44 -43.54 -7.38
CA VAL A 300 14.84 -42.50 -8.23
C VAL A 300 14.06 -41.54 -7.33
N HIS A 301 14.10 -40.25 -7.62
CA HIS A 301 13.30 -39.28 -6.88
C HIS A 301 11.79 -39.58 -7.06
N PRO A 302 11.01 -39.78 -5.98
CA PRO A 302 9.61 -40.21 -6.08
C PRO A 302 8.73 -39.31 -6.96
N VAL A 303 8.86 -37.99 -6.79
CA VAL A 303 8.12 -37.01 -7.62
C VAL A 303 8.51 -37.08 -9.10
N VAL A 304 9.80 -37.23 -9.40
CA VAL A 304 10.28 -37.37 -10.79
C VAL A 304 9.71 -38.64 -11.42
N ALA A 305 9.78 -39.77 -10.71
CA ALA A 305 9.22 -41.04 -11.17
C ALA A 305 7.70 -40.98 -11.37
N GLN A 306 6.97 -40.34 -10.45
CA GLN A 306 5.52 -40.17 -10.54
C GLN A 306 5.12 -39.30 -11.73
N THR A 307 5.76 -38.14 -11.91
CA THR A 307 5.52 -37.25 -13.04
C THR A 307 5.76 -37.98 -14.36
N ALA A 308 6.91 -38.64 -14.50
CA ALA A 308 7.25 -39.32 -15.74
C ALA A 308 6.29 -40.49 -16.05
N ARG A 309 5.95 -41.33 -15.06
CA ARG A 309 4.97 -42.41 -15.21
C ARG A 309 3.58 -41.87 -15.60
N SER A 310 3.14 -40.80 -14.94
CA SER A 310 1.84 -40.19 -15.24
C SER A 310 1.75 -39.67 -16.67
N LEU A 311 2.84 -39.17 -17.23
CA LEU A 311 2.89 -38.70 -18.61
C LEU A 311 2.99 -39.87 -19.59
N LEU A 312 3.80 -40.89 -19.31
CA LEU A 312 3.91 -42.09 -20.15
C LEU A 312 2.58 -42.86 -20.28
N ASN A 313 1.72 -42.78 -19.27
CA ASN A 313 0.38 -43.38 -19.32
C ASN A 313 -0.64 -42.57 -20.16
N LYS A 314 -0.28 -41.40 -20.68
CA LYS A 314 -1.15 -40.57 -21.53
C LYS A 314 -0.94 -40.87 -23.01
N SER A 315 -1.95 -40.53 -23.82
CA SER A 315 -1.84 -40.62 -25.28
C SER A 315 -0.71 -39.75 -25.83
N GLU A 316 -0.15 -40.09 -26.98
CA GLU A 316 0.93 -39.31 -27.62
C GLU A 316 0.54 -37.85 -27.90
N ASN A 317 -0.70 -37.62 -28.36
CA ASN A 317 -1.22 -36.27 -28.61
C ASN A 317 -1.29 -35.45 -27.32
N GLU A 318 -1.79 -36.05 -26.23
CA GLU A 318 -1.86 -35.38 -24.93
C GLU A 318 -0.47 -35.11 -24.35
N ARG A 319 0.46 -36.09 -24.45
CA ARG A 319 1.87 -35.90 -24.05
C ARG A 319 2.52 -34.73 -24.81
N SER A 320 2.31 -34.67 -26.12
CA SER A 320 2.85 -33.61 -26.98
C SER A 320 2.27 -32.24 -26.63
N GLY A 321 0.97 -32.17 -26.33
CA GLY A 321 0.31 -30.94 -25.86
C GLY A 321 0.84 -30.44 -24.50
N VAL A 322 1.18 -31.36 -23.59
CA VAL A 322 1.81 -31.00 -22.30
C VAL A 322 3.23 -30.47 -22.53
N LEU A 323 4.02 -31.13 -23.38
CA LEU A 323 5.39 -30.70 -23.68
C LEU A 323 5.43 -29.31 -24.30
N SER A 324 4.59 -29.05 -25.32
CA SER A 324 4.54 -27.73 -25.98
C SER A 324 4.13 -26.62 -25.00
N THR A 325 3.19 -26.91 -24.11
CA THR A 325 2.78 -25.99 -23.04
C THR A 325 3.90 -25.74 -22.04
N ALA A 326 4.66 -26.77 -21.63
CA ALA A 326 5.77 -26.59 -20.70
C ALA A 326 6.94 -25.80 -21.32
N LEU A 327 7.23 -26.03 -22.61
CA LEU A 327 8.28 -25.30 -23.32
C LEU A 327 7.94 -23.81 -23.48
N SER A 328 6.67 -23.46 -23.71
CA SER A 328 6.28 -22.05 -23.85
C SER A 328 6.52 -21.23 -22.56
N PHE A 329 6.39 -21.86 -21.38
CA PHE A 329 6.76 -21.23 -20.11
C PHE A 329 8.27 -21.03 -19.93
N LEU A 330 9.09 -21.74 -20.72
CA LEU A 330 10.55 -21.66 -20.68
C LEU A 330 11.15 -20.79 -21.80
N ASP A 331 10.35 -20.29 -22.75
CA ASP A 331 10.80 -19.54 -23.93
C ASP A 331 11.73 -18.36 -23.59
N LEU A 332 11.40 -17.59 -22.54
CA LEU A 332 12.22 -16.48 -22.08
C LEU A 332 13.66 -16.91 -21.72
N TYR A 333 13.83 -18.11 -21.17
CA TYR A 333 15.13 -18.61 -20.68
C TYR A 333 15.95 -19.28 -21.78
N GLN A 334 15.39 -19.42 -22.98
CA GLN A 334 16.14 -19.87 -24.17
C GLN A 334 16.85 -18.70 -24.85
N ASP A 335 16.49 -17.46 -24.54
CA ASP A 335 17.21 -16.26 -24.98
C ASP A 335 18.67 -16.31 -24.48
N PRO A 336 19.69 -16.14 -25.35
CA PRO A 336 21.09 -16.27 -24.97
C PRO A 336 21.55 -15.29 -23.87
N VAL A 337 20.96 -14.08 -23.83
CA VAL A 337 21.31 -13.07 -22.83
C VAL A 337 20.70 -13.47 -21.49
N VAL A 338 19.41 -13.81 -21.45
CA VAL A 338 18.75 -14.27 -20.23
C VAL A 338 19.38 -15.57 -19.72
N ALA A 339 19.70 -16.51 -20.60
CA ALA A 339 20.38 -17.75 -20.24
C ALA A 339 21.78 -17.50 -19.63
N THR A 340 22.50 -16.49 -20.12
CA THR A 340 23.79 -16.07 -19.54
C THR A 340 23.60 -15.50 -18.13
N VAL A 341 22.64 -14.59 -17.97
CA VAL A 341 22.34 -13.91 -16.68
C VAL A 341 21.74 -14.87 -15.65
N THR A 342 21.06 -15.92 -16.09
CA THR A 342 20.47 -16.96 -15.23
C THR A 342 21.29 -18.25 -15.17
N GLY A 343 22.49 -18.26 -15.77
CA GLY A 343 23.32 -19.45 -15.90
C GLY A 343 24.07 -19.85 -14.62
N ALA A 344 24.27 -18.92 -13.71
CA ALA A 344 24.96 -19.11 -12.43
C ALA A 344 24.46 -18.07 -11.40
N SER A 345 24.91 -18.17 -10.15
CA SER A 345 24.60 -17.19 -9.11
C SER A 345 25.86 -16.53 -8.58
N ASP A 346 26.00 -15.22 -8.79
CA ASP A 346 27.10 -14.41 -8.25
C ASP A 346 26.77 -13.79 -6.87
N TRP A 347 25.52 -13.95 -6.41
CA TRP A 347 24.98 -13.44 -5.15
C TRP A 347 23.78 -14.27 -4.70
N ARG A 348 23.38 -14.15 -3.42
CA ARG A 348 22.25 -14.92 -2.84
C ARG A 348 21.20 -14.05 -2.19
N ILE A 349 19.98 -14.55 -2.13
CA ILE A 349 18.88 -13.89 -1.41
C ILE A 349 19.20 -13.76 0.09
N ALA A 350 19.83 -14.78 0.68
CA ALA A 350 20.21 -14.76 2.10
C ALA A 350 21.14 -13.57 2.45
N ASP A 351 21.98 -13.14 1.51
CA ASP A 351 22.92 -12.03 1.71
C ASP A 351 22.19 -10.69 1.95
N LEU A 352 20.94 -10.55 1.47
CA LEU A 352 20.13 -9.35 1.69
C LEU A 352 19.94 -9.03 3.17
N VAL A 353 19.93 -10.04 4.03
CA VAL A 353 19.71 -9.87 5.48
C VAL A 353 20.86 -10.41 6.34
N GLY A 354 21.66 -11.34 5.82
CA GLY A 354 22.69 -12.06 6.57
C GLY A 354 24.13 -11.62 6.32
N ALA A 355 24.39 -10.80 5.29
CA ALA A 355 25.77 -10.36 5.00
C ALA A 355 26.30 -9.33 6.02
N ASP A 356 27.63 -9.31 6.20
CA ASP A 356 28.34 -8.37 7.08
C ASP A 356 28.05 -6.91 6.74
N ARG A 357 27.97 -6.60 5.43
CA ARG A 357 27.55 -5.30 4.91
C ARG A 357 26.13 -5.37 4.36
N PRO A 358 25.34 -4.27 4.45
CA PRO A 358 24.04 -4.21 3.78
C PRO A 358 24.17 -4.48 2.29
N VAL A 359 23.14 -5.04 1.67
CA VAL A 359 23.10 -5.30 0.22
C VAL A 359 22.00 -4.45 -0.42
N SER A 360 22.32 -3.81 -1.54
CA SER A 360 21.41 -2.99 -2.33
C SER A 360 21.23 -3.62 -3.70
N LEU A 361 20.14 -4.36 -3.87
CA LEU A 361 19.80 -5.05 -5.11
C LEU A 361 18.89 -4.16 -5.96
N TYR A 362 19.40 -3.70 -7.10
CA TYR A 362 18.63 -2.96 -8.09
C TYR A 362 18.19 -3.91 -9.19
N LEU A 363 16.88 -4.06 -9.33
CA LEU A 363 16.24 -4.83 -10.39
C LEU A 363 15.92 -3.85 -11.53
N VAL A 364 16.85 -3.77 -12.47
CA VAL A 364 16.75 -2.86 -13.61
C VAL A 364 16.14 -3.61 -14.78
N CYS A 365 15.13 -3.00 -15.40
CA CYS A 365 14.44 -3.58 -16.54
C CYS A 365 14.11 -2.48 -17.55
N PRO A 366 14.80 -2.41 -18.70
CA PRO A 366 14.50 -1.40 -19.70
C PRO A 366 13.02 -1.40 -20.10
N PRO A 367 12.39 -0.23 -20.33
CA PRO A 367 10.97 -0.16 -20.67
C PRO A 367 10.57 -0.96 -21.92
N SER A 368 11.50 -1.15 -22.87
CA SER A 368 11.30 -1.95 -24.08
C SER A 368 11.07 -3.44 -23.81
N ASP A 369 11.62 -3.94 -22.70
CA ASP A 369 11.64 -5.38 -22.36
C ASP A 369 10.88 -5.69 -21.08
N LEU A 370 10.13 -4.71 -20.57
CA LEU A 370 9.37 -4.81 -19.33
C LEU A 370 8.38 -5.97 -19.37
N SER A 371 7.56 -6.06 -20.42
CA SER A 371 6.59 -7.16 -20.57
C SER A 371 7.27 -8.53 -20.69
N ARG A 372 8.34 -8.61 -21.49
CA ARG A 372 9.07 -9.85 -21.78
C ARG A 372 9.80 -10.40 -20.56
N THR A 373 10.44 -9.54 -19.77
CA THR A 373 11.26 -9.96 -18.61
C THR A 373 10.51 -9.95 -17.28
N LYS A 374 9.25 -9.47 -17.28
CA LYS A 374 8.34 -9.52 -16.14
C LYS A 374 8.29 -10.87 -15.43
N PRO A 375 8.23 -12.04 -16.11
CA PRO A 375 8.17 -13.33 -15.42
C PRO A 375 9.40 -13.60 -14.54
N LEU A 376 10.60 -13.26 -15.02
CA LEU A 376 11.83 -13.41 -14.25
C LEU A 376 11.88 -12.44 -13.05
N MET A 377 11.44 -11.18 -13.23
CA MET A 377 11.37 -10.22 -12.14
C MET A 377 10.39 -10.67 -11.05
N ARG A 378 9.24 -11.21 -11.45
CA ARG A 378 8.24 -11.79 -10.54
C ARG A 378 8.80 -13.01 -9.81
N LEU A 379 9.48 -13.91 -10.52
CA LEU A 379 10.15 -15.08 -9.94
C LEU A 379 11.13 -14.66 -8.85
N LEU A 380 11.99 -13.70 -9.14
CA LEU A 380 12.99 -13.22 -8.19
C LEU A 380 12.35 -12.55 -6.98
N LEU A 381 11.39 -11.64 -7.16
CA LEU A 381 10.72 -10.96 -6.05
C LEU A 381 9.92 -11.93 -5.16
N ASN A 382 9.28 -12.94 -5.75
CA ASN A 382 8.55 -13.94 -4.98
C ASN A 382 9.52 -14.86 -4.21
N GLN A 383 10.65 -15.26 -4.81
CA GLN A 383 11.70 -15.98 -4.11
C GLN A 383 12.25 -15.16 -2.94
N ILE A 384 12.56 -13.87 -3.15
CA ILE A 384 13.03 -12.95 -2.10
C ILE A 384 12.01 -12.89 -0.97
N GLY A 385 10.74 -12.61 -1.30
CA GLY A 385 9.67 -12.50 -0.32
C GLY A 385 9.58 -13.75 0.55
N ARG A 386 9.42 -14.92 -0.08
CA ARG A 386 9.26 -16.20 0.62
C ARG A 386 10.48 -16.57 1.44
N ARG A 387 11.67 -16.56 0.85
CA ARG A 387 12.92 -16.90 1.53
C ARG A 387 13.15 -16.06 2.77
N LEU A 388 12.87 -14.78 2.69
CA LEU A 388 13.10 -13.87 3.80
C LEU A 388 12.02 -13.98 4.89
N THR A 389 10.90 -14.69 4.67
CA THR A 389 9.81 -14.84 5.64
C THR A 389 9.60 -16.27 6.15
N GLU A 390 10.48 -17.21 5.81
CA GLU A 390 10.32 -18.63 6.18
C GLU A 390 10.73 -18.93 7.64
N GLU A 391 11.70 -18.20 8.18
CA GLU A 391 12.23 -18.42 9.53
C GLU A 391 11.98 -17.21 10.43
N LYS A 392 11.65 -17.47 11.70
CA LYS A 392 11.43 -16.40 12.68
C LYS A 392 12.66 -15.48 12.69
N PRO A 393 12.48 -14.16 12.49
CA PRO A 393 13.59 -13.25 12.40
C PRO A 393 14.33 -13.18 13.74
N ASP A 394 15.65 -13.27 13.69
CA ASP A 394 16.51 -12.87 14.80
C ASP A 394 16.34 -11.36 15.06
N PRO A 395 16.21 -10.89 16.32
CA PRO A 395 16.26 -9.46 16.65
C PRO A 395 17.47 -8.70 16.05
N ALA A 396 18.60 -9.36 15.84
CA ALA A 396 19.80 -8.79 15.22
C ALA A 396 19.71 -8.72 13.69
N ARG A 397 18.67 -9.30 13.08
CA ARG A 397 18.48 -9.32 11.64
C ARG A 397 18.40 -7.91 11.07
N ARG A 398 19.13 -7.67 9.98
CA ARG A 398 19.16 -6.38 9.31
C ARG A 398 17.80 -6.02 8.71
N LYS A 399 17.41 -4.75 8.83
CA LYS A 399 16.21 -4.21 8.18
C LYS A 399 16.40 -4.14 6.66
N LEU A 400 15.35 -4.52 5.93
CA LEU A 400 15.30 -4.49 4.47
C LEU A 400 14.21 -3.53 3.98
N LEU A 401 14.54 -2.67 3.02
CA LEU A 401 13.57 -1.85 2.30
C LEU A 401 13.23 -2.48 0.96
N LEU A 402 11.97 -2.78 0.70
CA LEU A 402 11.45 -3.10 -0.64
C LEU A 402 10.93 -1.80 -1.27
N MET A 403 11.75 -1.14 -2.08
CA MET A 403 11.38 0.06 -2.82
C MET A 403 10.87 -0.36 -4.20
N LEU A 404 9.55 -0.45 -4.35
CA LEU A 404 8.94 -0.89 -5.60
C LEU A 404 8.39 0.32 -6.35
N ASP A 405 9.24 0.91 -7.19
CA ASP A 405 8.79 1.92 -8.13
C ASP A 405 7.92 1.25 -9.20
N GLU A 406 6.80 1.89 -9.52
CA GLU A 406 5.77 1.34 -10.42
C GLU A 406 5.32 -0.09 -10.05
N PHE A 407 5.01 -0.32 -8.77
CA PHE A 407 4.58 -1.61 -8.23
C PHE A 407 3.53 -2.35 -9.10
N PRO A 408 2.47 -1.71 -9.65
CA PRO A 408 1.50 -2.38 -10.50
C PRO A 408 2.07 -3.01 -11.79
N ALA A 409 3.23 -2.54 -12.28
CA ALA A 409 3.86 -3.06 -13.50
C ALA A 409 4.25 -4.54 -13.37
N LEU A 410 4.46 -5.01 -12.15
CA LEU A 410 4.81 -6.40 -11.84
C LEU A 410 3.62 -7.36 -11.95
N GLY A 411 2.39 -6.87 -12.11
CA GLY A 411 1.17 -7.68 -12.04
C GLY A 411 0.88 -8.16 -10.62
N ARG A 412 -0.03 -9.13 -10.47
CA ARG A 412 -0.39 -9.65 -9.15
C ARG A 412 0.73 -10.51 -8.58
N LEU A 413 1.30 -10.09 -7.45
CA LEU A 413 2.24 -10.90 -6.68
C LEU A 413 1.53 -11.46 -5.45
N ASP A 414 1.17 -12.75 -5.47
CA ASP A 414 0.38 -13.39 -4.40
C ASP A 414 0.97 -13.22 -3.00
N PHE A 415 2.30 -13.25 -2.90
CA PHE A 415 3.02 -12.96 -1.65
C PHE A 415 2.68 -11.58 -1.08
N PHE A 416 2.54 -10.54 -1.92
CA PHE A 416 2.19 -9.21 -1.42
C PHE A 416 0.75 -9.14 -0.88
N GLU A 417 -0.18 -9.91 -1.44
CA GLU A 417 -1.57 -9.89 -0.98
C GLU A 417 -1.74 -10.63 0.35
N GLN A 418 -1.08 -11.79 0.50
CA GLN A 418 -1.22 -12.66 1.67
C GLN A 418 -0.24 -12.32 2.79
N THR A 419 0.96 -11.83 2.45
CA THR A 419 2.10 -11.77 3.38
C THR A 419 2.41 -10.36 3.86
N LEU A 420 1.99 -9.31 3.13
CA LEU A 420 2.29 -7.92 3.48
C LEU A 420 1.84 -7.56 4.91
N ALA A 421 0.80 -8.20 5.44
CA ALA A 421 0.36 -8.02 6.83
C ALA A 421 1.42 -8.37 7.89
N PHE A 422 2.32 -9.33 7.61
CA PHE A 422 3.27 -9.83 8.60
C PHE A 422 4.75 -9.65 8.22
N ILE A 423 5.10 -9.31 6.97
CA ILE A 423 6.51 -9.09 6.58
C ILE A 423 7.18 -7.96 7.37
N ALA A 424 6.39 -7.00 7.85
CA ALA A 424 6.84 -5.97 8.78
C ALA A 424 7.52 -6.56 10.02
N GLY A 425 7.00 -7.68 10.54
CA GLY A 425 7.57 -8.42 11.66
C GLY A 425 8.92 -9.06 11.34
N PHE A 426 9.21 -9.32 10.07
CA PHE A 426 10.49 -9.87 9.57
C PHE A 426 11.54 -8.79 9.29
N GLY A 427 11.27 -7.54 9.68
CA GLY A 427 12.16 -6.40 9.43
C GLY A 427 12.16 -5.95 7.97
N ILE A 428 11.18 -6.39 7.18
CA ILE A 428 11.01 -6.02 5.78
C ILE A 428 9.96 -4.92 5.70
N ARG A 429 10.33 -3.80 5.07
CA ARG A 429 9.44 -2.67 4.87
C ARG A 429 9.19 -2.43 3.40
N ALA A 430 7.93 -2.50 2.97
CA ALA A 430 7.52 -2.12 1.64
C ALA A 430 7.28 -0.61 1.51
N TYR A 431 7.82 -0.04 0.45
CA TYR A 431 7.49 1.29 -0.08
C TYR A 431 6.99 1.08 -1.50
N LEU A 432 5.67 1.05 -1.65
CA LEU A 432 4.97 0.75 -2.89
C LEU A 432 4.55 2.06 -3.56
N ILE A 433 4.84 2.19 -4.85
CA ILE A 433 4.45 3.37 -5.63
C ILE A 433 3.61 2.96 -6.82
N ALA A 434 2.43 3.56 -6.93
CA ALA A 434 1.49 3.37 -8.03
C ALA A 434 1.11 4.72 -8.64
N GLN A 435 0.74 4.74 -9.92
CA GLN A 435 0.33 6.00 -10.56
C GLN A 435 -1.10 6.38 -10.14
N SER A 436 -1.95 5.38 -9.90
CA SER A 436 -3.33 5.54 -9.43
C SER A 436 -3.80 4.30 -8.70
N LEU A 437 -4.92 4.42 -7.98
CA LEU A 437 -5.59 3.27 -7.37
C LEU A 437 -6.13 2.30 -8.42
N ASN A 438 -6.59 2.82 -9.57
CA ASN A 438 -7.08 2.00 -10.67
C ASN A 438 -6.02 1.00 -11.20
N GLN A 439 -4.74 1.37 -11.23
CA GLN A 439 -3.67 0.43 -11.60
C GLN A 439 -3.51 -0.70 -10.60
N ILE A 440 -3.67 -0.42 -9.31
CA ILE A 440 -3.64 -1.45 -8.26
C ILE A 440 -4.83 -2.39 -8.44
N GLU A 441 -6.04 -1.85 -8.60
CA GLU A 441 -7.24 -2.66 -8.82
C GLU A 441 -7.17 -3.49 -10.10
N LYS A 442 -6.57 -2.97 -11.18
CA LYS A 442 -6.35 -3.74 -12.41
C LYS A 442 -5.40 -4.92 -12.19
N ALA A 443 -4.38 -4.75 -11.35
CA ALA A 443 -3.38 -5.78 -11.09
C ALA A 443 -3.82 -6.79 -10.03
N TYR A 444 -4.54 -6.37 -8.98
CA TYR A 444 -4.87 -7.18 -7.81
C TYR A 444 -6.38 -7.43 -7.62
N GLY A 445 -7.23 -6.90 -8.49
CA GLY A 445 -8.67 -6.92 -8.34
C GLY A 445 -9.20 -5.83 -7.39
N PRO A 446 -10.54 -5.61 -7.38
CA PRO A 446 -11.17 -4.53 -6.61
C PRO A 446 -11.14 -4.74 -5.09
N ASN A 447 -11.06 -6.00 -4.62
CA ASN A 447 -11.14 -6.37 -3.20
C ASN A 447 -9.77 -6.74 -2.61
N ASN A 448 -8.70 -6.06 -3.03
CA ASN A 448 -7.34 -6.35 -2.57
C ASN A 448 -7.03 -5.75 -1.19
N SER A 449 -6.17 -6.42 -0.43
CA SER A 449 -5.74 -6.03 0.92
C SER A 449 -4.52 -5.10 0.95
N ILE A 450 -3.98 -4.69 -0.22
CA ILE A 450 -2.70 -3.97 -0.30
C ILE A 450 -2.77 -2.63 0.42
N LEU A 451 -3.85 -1.87 0.20
CA LEU A 451 -4.04 -0.57 0.84
C LEU A 451 -4.24 -0.68 2.34
N ASP A 452 -4.90 -1.73 2.81
CA ASP A 452 -5.22 -1.93 4.23
C ASP A 452 -3.96 -2.20 5.04
N ASN A 453 -2.97 -2.87 4.43
CA ASN A 453 -1.66 -3.13 5.05
C ASN A 453 -0.70 -1.93 4.97
N CYS A 454 -1.01 -0.91 4.17
CA CYS A 454 -0.22 0.32 4.07
C CYS A 454 -0.77 1.41 5.01
N HIS A 455 -0.16 1.53 6.18
CA HIS A 455 -0.57 2.49 7.22
C HIS A 455 -0.17 3.93 6.88
N VAL A 456 0.83 4.09 6.02
CA VAL A 456 1.23 5.39 5.50
C VAL A 456 0.81 5.48 4.05
N ARG A 457 0.01 6.50 3.72
CA ARG A 457 -0.47 6.75 2.36
C ARG A 457 -0.08 8.16 1.95
N ILE A 458 0.56 8.27 0.79
CA ILE A 458 0.94 9.55 0.19
C ILE A 458 0.13 9.74 -1.08
N ALA A 459 -0.48 10.90 -1.27
CA ALA A 459 -1.19 11.23 -2.50
C ALA A 459 -0.66 12.53 -3.09
N PHE A 460 -0.27 12.47 -4.36
CA PHE A 460 -0.01 13.66 -5.16
C PHE A 460 -1.31 14.09 -5.87
N ALA A 461 -1.28 15.22 -6.56
CA ALA A 461 -2.31 15.57 -7.52
C ALA A 461 -2.53 14.40 -8.48
N THR A 462 -3.76 13.90 -8.56
CA THR A 462 -4.15 12.77 -9.40
C THR A 462 -5.05 13.23 -10.53
N ASN A 463 -4.94 12.58 -11.70
CA ASN A 463 -5.86 12.78 -12.82
C ASN A 463 -7.01 11.76 -12.81
N ASP A 464 -6.97 10.77 -11.91
CA ASP A 464 -7.97 9.73 -11.78
C ASP A 464 -9.03 10.13 -10.74
N GLU A 465 -10.26 10.36 -11.19
CA GLU A 465 -11.38 10.80 -10.35
C GLU A 465 -11.66 9.82 -9.20
N ARG A 466 -11.56 8.51 -9.47
CA ARG A 466 -11.79 7.47 -8.47
C ARG A 466 -10.75 7.54 -7.35
N THR A 467 -9.48 7.70 -7.70
CA THR A 467 -8.39 7.94 -6.73
C THR A 467 -8.65 9.23 -5.96
N ALA A 468 -9.06 10.31 -6.62
CA ALA A 468 -9.35 11.59 -5.96
C ALA A 468 -10.51 11.46 -4.95
N LYS A 469 -11.58 10.75 -5.32
CA LYS A 469 -12.71 10.46 -4.44
C LYS A 469 -12.28 9.64 -3.24
N ARG A 470 -11.49 8.58 -3.45
CA ARG A 470 -10.99 7.74 -2.36
C ARG A 470 -10.07 8.49 -1.40
N VAL A 471 -9.21 9.37 -1.92
CA VAL A 471 -8.37 10.24 -1.10
C VAL A 471 -9.23 11.26 -0.34
N SER A 472 -10.24 11.86 -0.97
CA SER A 472 -11.19 12.79 -0.32
C SER A 472 -11.90 12.12 0.86
N GLU A 473 -12.43 10.91 0.66
CA GLU A 473 -13.05 10.09 1.70
C GLU A 473 -12.06 9.74 2.83
N ALA A 474 -10.82 9.39 2.49
CA ALA A 474 -9.78 9.06 3.46
C ALA A 474 -9.31 10.27 4.29
N LEU A 475 -9.31 11.48 3.72
CA LEU A 475 -9.07 12.72 4.47
C LEU A 475 -10.22 13.04 5.43
N GLY A 476 -11.44 12.60 5.08
CA GLY A 476 -12.64 12.74 5.88
C GLY A 476 -13.35 14.09 5.71
N THR A 477 -14.44 14.21 6.46
CA THR A 477 -15.37 15.34 6.42
C THR A 477 -15.16 16.26 7.62
N ALA A 478 -15.11 17.56 7.35
CA ALA A 478 -15.00 18.63 8.34
C ALA A 478 -16.35 19.37 8.47
N THR A 479 -16.55 19.99 9.63
CA THR A 479 -17.68 20.90 9.84
C THR A 479 -17.25 22.33 9.52
N GLU A 480 -17.87 22.95 8.52
CA GLU A 480 -17.63 24.34 8.14
C GLU A 480 -18.74 25.23 8.72
N LEU A 481 -18.37 26.29 9.43
CA LEU A 481 -19.29 27.32 9.89
C LEU A 481 -19.47 28.37 8.80
N ARG A 482 -20.63 28.36 8.13
CA ARG A 482 -21.02 29.41 7.19
C ARG A 482 -21.80 30.48 7.92
N ALA A 483 -21.25 31.69 7.98
CA ALA A 483 -21.96 32.86 8.46
C ALA A 483 -22.63 33.58 7.28
N GLN A 484 -23.95 33.52 7.21
CA GLN A 484 -24.73 34.32 6.27
C GLN A 484 -25.10 35.64 6.94
N LYS A 485 -24.57 36.74 6.40
CA LYS A 485 -24.89 38.09 6.85
C LYS A 485 -26.04 38.63 6.01
N ASN A 486 -27.21 38.74 6.60
CA ASN A 486 -28.34 39.38 5.96
C ASN A 486 -28.33 40.86 6.36
N TYR A 487 -28.14 41.73 5.37
CA TYR A 487 -28.28 43.17 5.54
C TYR A 487 -29.76 43.54 5.38
N ALA A 488 -30.45 43.76 6.49
CA ALA A 488 -31.79 44.32 6.47
C ALA A 488 -31.71 45.81 6.84
N GLY A 489 -32.00 46.68 5.86
CA GLY A 489 -32.06 48.13 6.09
C GLY A 489 -32.23 48.96 4.82
N HIS A 490 -33.10 49.97 4.90
CA HIS A 490 -33.25 51.00 3.87
C HIS A 490 -32.04 51.95 3.93
N ARG A 491 -31.54 52.44 2.78
CA ARG A 491 -30.32 53.27 2.63
C ARG A 491 -30.28 54.61 3.42
N LEU A 492 -31.29 54.91 4.24
CA LEU A 492 -31.49 56.21 4.90
C LEU A 492 -31.72 56.15 6.44
N ALA A 493 -31.59 55.00 7.09
CA ALA A 493 -31.75 54.91 8.56
C ALA A 493 -30.42 55.22 9.30
N PRO A 494 -30.30 56.30 10.09
CA PRO A 494 -28.99 56.78 10.54
C PRO A 494 -28.32 56.03 11.70
N TRP A 495 -28.92 55.03 12.37
CA TRP A 495 -28.29 54.58 13.63
C TRP A 495 -28.49 53.13 14.11
N LEU A 496 -29.14 52.23 13.37
CA LEU A 496 -29.20 50.80 13.74
C LEU A 496 -29.27 49.90 12.50
N ALA A 497 -28.11 49.62 11.89
CA ALA A 497 -28.01 48.51 10.94
C ALA A 497 -28.26 47.20 11.71
N HIS A 498 -29.47 46.65 11.61
CA HIS A 498 -29.81 45.34 12.15
C HIS A 498 -29.10 44.27 11.31
N MET A 499 -27.81 44.06 11.58
CA MET A 499 -27.04 43.01 10.92
C MET A 499 -27.43 41.67 11.53
N MET A 500 -28.32 40.94 10.86
CA MET A 500 -28.66 39.58 11.26
C MET A 500 -27.58 38.65 10.70
N VAL A 501 -26.73 38.13 11.60
CA VAL A 501 -25.75 37.10 11.26
C VAL A 501 -26.33 35.75 11.62
N SER A 502 -26.82 35.02 10.64
CA SER A 502 -27.17 33.60 10.80
C SER A 502 -25.90 32.77 10.61
N ARG A 503 -25.65 31.82 11.52
CA ARG A 503 -24.53 30.88 11.40
C ARG A 503 -25.12 29.50 11.20
N GLN A 504 -24.74 28.86 10.10
CA GLN A 504 -25.14 27.51 9.77
C GLN A 504 -23.91 26.63 9.72
N GLU A 505 -24.01 25.47 10.34
CA GLU A 505 -23.01 24.41 10.23
C GLU A 505 -23.30 23.60 8.97
N THR A 506 -22.29 23.39 8.14
CA THR A 506 -22.40 22.60 6.93
C THR A 506 -21.31 21.55 6.87
N SER A 507 -21.65 20.38 6.37
CA SER A 507 -20.69 19.31 6.07
C SER A 507 -19.87 19.66 4.83
N ARG A 508 -18.54 19.56 4.93
CA ARG A 508 -17.62 19.77 3.79
C ARG A 508 -16.45 18.78 3.88
N PRO A 509 -16.12 18.04 2.81
CA PRO A 509 -14.87 17.29 2.75
C PRO A 509 -13.66 18.18 3.07
N LEU A 510 -12.64 17.64 3.76
CA LEU A 510 -11.44 18.41 4.08
C LEU A 510 -10.76 18.93 2.79
N LEU A 511 -10.75 18.10 1.74
CA LEU A 511 -10.58 18.49 0.35
C LEU A 511 -11.60 17.75 -0.49
N THR A 512 -12.25 18.45 -1.41
CA THR A 512 -13.12 17.84 -2.42
C THR A 512 -12.27 17.06 -3.45
N PRO A 513 -12.87 16.10 -4.18
CA PRO A 513 -12.15 15.39 -5.25
C PRO A 513 -11.54 16.36 -6.28
N GLY A 514 -12.27 17.40 -6.66
CA GLY A 514 -11.77 18.45 -7.57
C GLY A 514 -10.56 19.20 -7.02
N GLU A 515 -10.56 19.56 -5.73
CA GLU A 515 -9.40 20.19 -5.08
C GLU A 515 -8.18 19.26 -4.99
N ILE A 516 -8.38 17.95 -4.87
CA ILE A 516 -7.28 16.96 -4.88
C ILE A 516 -6.69 16.85 -6.29
N MET A 517 -7.52 16.83 -7.33
CA MET A 517 -7.05 16.81 -8.72
C MET A 517 -6.31 18.11 -9.09
N GLN A 518 -6.74 19.23 -8.50
CA GLN A 518 -6.11 20.56 -8.68
C GLN A 518 -5.06 20.89 -7.61
N LEU A 519 -4.60 19.89 -6.85
CA LEU A 519 -3.59 20.10 -5.81
C LEU A 519 -2.32 20.71 -6.44
N PRO A 520 -1.73 21.78 -5.87
CA PRO A 520 -0.54 22.40 -6.42
C PRO A 520 0.59 21.39 -6.63
N ALA A 521 1.36 21.51 -7.71
CA ALA A 521 2.39 20.53 -8.05
C ALA A 521 3.50 20.38 -6.98
N ALA A 522 3.70 21.39 -6.14
CA ALA A 522 4.63 21.38 -5.02
C ALA A 522 4.06 20.76 -3.73
N ASP A 523 2.75 20.54 -3.66
CA ASP A 523 2.07 20.01 -2.48
C ASP A 523 1.83 18.51 -2.63
N GLU A 524 1.74 17.82 -1.49
CA GLU A 524 1.35 16.43 -1.37
C GLU A 524 0.52 16.22 -0.10
N LEU A 525 -0.21 15.12 -0.04
CA LEU A 525 -1.00 14.72 1.11
C LEU A 525 -0.35 13.50 1.76
N VAL A 526 -0.04 13.59 3.04
CA VAL A 526 0.51 12.49 3.83
C VAL A 526 -0.53 12.08 4.87
N MET A 527 -0.98 10.84 4.77
CA MET A 527 -1.95 10.22 5.67
C MET A 527 -1.23 9.12 6.45
N VAL A 528 -1.28 9.17 7.78
CA VAL A 528 -0.72 8.15 8.66
C VAL A 528 -1.84 7.65 9.56
N SER A 529 -2.07 6.33 9.55
CA SER A 529 -3.12 5.71 10.37
C SER A 529 -3.01 6.13 11.83
N GLY A 530 -4.15 6.51 12.42
CA GLY A 530 -4.21 6.99 13.81
C GLY A 530 -3.82 8.45 14.02
N ALA A 531 -3.44 9.19 12.98
CA ALA A 531 -3.14 10.62 13.06
C ALA A 531 -3.95 11.42 12.01
N PRO A 532 -4.28 12.70 12.28
CA PRO A 532 -4.86 13.56 11.25
C PRO A 532 -3.92 13.71 10.04
N PRO A 533 -4.45 13.93 8.81
CA PRO A 533 -3.64 14.07 7.62
C PRO A 533 -2.77 15.33 7.65
N VAL A 534 -1.66 15.30 6.91
CA VAL A 534 -0.73 16.42 6.75
C VAL A 534 -0.75 16.87 5.29
N ARG A 535 -1.03 18.16 5.06
CA ARG A 535 -0.71 18.81 3.79
C ARG A 535 0.76 19.20 3.82
N ALA A 536 1.57 18.48 3.05
CA ALA A 536 3.01 18.61 3.00
C ALA A 536 3.46 19.23 1.67
N GLN A 537 4.75 19.57 1.61
CA GLN A 537 5.44 20.02 0.40
C GLN A 537 6.36 18.91 -0.07
N LYS A 538 6.33 18.63 -1.38
CA LYS A 538 7.21 17.66 -2.00
C LYS A 538 8.67 18.03 -1.78
N LEU A 539 9.44 17.04 -1.35
CA LEU A 539 10.89 17.13 -1.33
C LEU A 539 11.44 17.14 -2.78
N ARG A 540 12.58 17.79 -2.98
CA ARG A 540 13.32 17.75 -4.25
C ARG A 540 14.79 17.58 -3.94
N TYR A 541 15.36 16.40 -4.22
CA TYR A 541 16.74 16.10 -3.85
C TYR A 541 17.74 17.13 -4.40
N TYR A 542 17.56 17.58 -5.65
CA TYR A 542 18.47 18.53 -6.31
C TYR A 542 18.39 19.96 -5.74
N ALA A 543 17.34 20.29 -4.99
CA ALA A 543 17.17 21.61 -4.38
C ALA A 543 17.68 21.64 -2.92
N ASP A 544 18.20 20.53 -2.42
CA ASP A 544 18.57 20.35 -1.02
C ASP A 544 19.98 19.78 -0.90
N ARG A 545 20.89 20.62 -0.36
CA ARG A 545 22.33 20.32 -0.27
C ARG A 545 22.61 18.99 0.44
N SER A 546 21.75 18.58 1.38
CA SER A 546 21.90 17.32 2.12
C SER A 546 21.88 16.08 1.22
N PHE A 547 21.27 16.18 0.02
CA PHE A 547 21.24 15.09 -0.96
C PHE A 547 22.15 15.34 -2.15
N VAL A 548 22.34 16.58 -2.58
CA VAL A 548 23.21 16.91 -3.73
C VAL A 548 24.61 16.33 -3.53
N ASP A 549 25.18 16.48 -2.33
CA ASP A 549 26.51 15.96 -2.01
C ASP A 549 26.57 14.43 -1.95
N ARG A 550 25.42 13.76 -1.90
CA ARG A 550 25.28 12.30 -1.92
C ARG A 550 24.98 11.75 -3.31
N VAL A 551 24.73 12.59 -4.31
CA VAL A 551 24.61 12.13 -5.70
C VAL A 551 26.00 12.14 -6.31
N ILE A 552 26.69 11.00 -6.18
CA ILE A 552 28.05 10.77 -6.69
C ILE A 552 28.01 9.76 -7.84
N PRO A 553 29.09 9.63 -8.65
CA PRO A 553 29.11 8.70 -9.78
C PRO A 553 28.67 7.28 -9.40
N PRO A 554 27.93 6.58 -10.28
CA PRO A 554 27.34 5.29 -9.97
C PRO A 554 28.38 4.23 -9.63
N ALA A 555 27.96 3.24 -8.85
CA ALA A 555 28.82 2.12 -8.48
C ALA A 555 29.29 1.35 -9.72
N PRO A 556 30.48 0.72 -9.68
CA PRO A 556 30.91 -0.17 -10.75
C PRO A 556 29.93 -1.32 -10.92
N ARG A 557 29.68 -1.72 -12.17
CA ARG A 557 28.72 -2.80 -12.50
C ARG A 557 29.21 -4.19 -12.08
N GLN A 558 30.52 -4.37 -11.97
CA GLN A 558 31.12 -5.66 -11.65
C GLN A 558 31.01 -5.96 -10.15
N LEU A 559 30.48 -7.14 -9.83
CA LEU A 559 30.33 -7.60 -8.46
C LEU A 559 31.63 -8.17 -7.92
N SER A 560 32.02 -7.75 -6.71
CA SER A 560 33.18 -8.30 -5.99
C SER A 560 32.78 -9.28 -4.88
N LEU A 561 31.62 -9.93 -4.97
CA LEU A 561 31.20 -10.91 -3.96
C LEU A 561 31.94 -12.24 -4.16
N ARG A 562 32.64 -12.66 -3.11
CA ARG A 562 33.30 -13.97 -3.02
C ARG A 562 32.35 -14.95 -2.34
N SER A 563 31.39 -15.51 -3.07
CA SER A 563 30.57 -16.60 -2.53
C SER A 563 30.06 -17.50 -3.65
N SER A 564 30.77 -18.60 -3.93
CA SER A 564 30.44 -19.59 -4.95
C SER A 564 29.99 -20.94 -4.35
N TYR A 565 29.31 -20.92 -3.20
CA TYR A 565 28.89 -22.14 -2.49
C TYR A 565 27.41 -22.44 -2.71
N ASP A 566 27.01 -23.00 -3.85
CA ASP A 566 25.66 -23.58 -3.96
C ASP A 566 25.68 -25.09 -3.64
N GLU A 567 24.59 -25.62 -3.08
CA GLU A 567 24.48 -27.05 -2.70
C GLU A 567 24.48 -28.00 -3.91
N TRP A 568 24.32 -27.45 -5.12
CA TRP A 568 24.09 -28.20 -6.35
C TRP A 568 25.34 -28.35 -7.23
N SER A 569 26.36 -27.51 -7.04
CA SER A 569 27.63 -27.49 -7.75
C SER A 569 28.37 -28.82 -7.66
N ASP A 570 28.34 -29.45 -6.47
CA ASP A 570 29.03 -30.71 -6.18
C ASP A 570 28.15 -31.95 -6.44
N THR A 571 26.90 -31.77 -6.91
CA THR A 571 26.02 -32.91 -7.23
C THR A 571 26.46 -33.49 -8.57
N SER A 572 27.39 -34.45 -8.49
CA SER A 572 27.91 -35.24 -9.61
C SER A 572 26.78 -35.92 -10.39
N LEU A 573 26.95 -36.06 -11.70
CA LEU A 573 26.14 -36.89 -12.60
C LEU A 573 25.70 -38.17 -11.88
N ALA A 574 24.39 -38.31 -11.60
CA ALA A 574 23.85 -39.59 -11.19
C ALA A 574 24.25 -40.64 -12.24
N ASP A 575 25.00 -41.67 -11.84
CA ASP A 575 25.58 -42.66 -12.76
C ASP A 575 24.54 -43.22 -13.75
N ALA A 576 24.53 -42.67 -14.96
CA ALA A 576 23.72 -43.14 -16.08
C ALA A 576 24.38 -44.31 -16.82
N LYS A 577 25.29 -45.06 -16.18
CA LYS A 577 25.86 -46.27 -16.75
C LYS A 577 25.11 -47.50 -16.26
N GLY A 578 23.91 -47.69 -16.83
CA GLY A 578 23.30 -48.99 -16.96
C GLY A 578 24.02 -49.77 -18.06
N ASP A 579 24.76 -50.80 -17.63
CA ASP A 579 25.47 -51.84 -18.37
C ASP A 579 25.16 -51.99 -19.87
N GLY A 580 26.08 -51.52 -20.71
CA GLY A 580 26.11 -51.77 -22.14
C GLY A 580 26.66 -53.17 -22.43
N SER A 581 25.80 -54.19 -22.33
CA SER A 581 26.07 -55.52 -22.89
C SER A 581 25.85 -55.50 -24.40
N ARG A 582 26.95 -55.33 -25.14
CA ARG A 582 27.05 -55.68 -26.57
C ARG A 582 26.55 -57.10 -26.82
N ARG A 583 25.53 -57.26 -27.66
CA ARG A 583 25.36 -58.46 -28.49
C ARG A 583 25.12 -58.05 -29.93
N SER A 584 26.16 -58.25 -30.73
CA SER A 584 26.13 -58.25 -32.19
C SER A 584 25.58 -59.58 -32.73
N GLY A 585 24.82 -59.51 -33.80
CA GLY A 585 24.79 -60.55 -34.84
C GLY A 585 23.46 -61.28 -35.01
N GLY A 586 22.79 -61.02 -36.15
CA GLY A 586 21.68 -61.84 -36.64
C GLY A 586 20.85 -61.16 -37.72
N GLU A 587 21.37 -61.10 -38.94
CA GLU A 587 20.66 -60.71 -40.17
C GLU A 587 19.47 -61.64 -40.50
N ARG A 588 18.42 -61.08 -41.11
CA ARG A 588 17.57 -61.60 -42.21
C ARG A 588 16.46 -60.58 -42.49
N SER A 589 16.52 -59.82 -43.59
CA SER A 589 16.10 -60.14 -44.96
C SER A 589 14.57 -60.21 -45.12
N ASP A 590 14.02 -59.08 -45.54
CA ASP A 590 13.11 -58.82 -46.68
C ASP A 590 11.93 -59.77 -47.02
N GLY A 591 10.79 -59.17 -47.37
CA GLY A 591 9.66 -59.85 -48.04
C GLY A 591 8.27 -59.34 -47.65
N GLY A 592 7.73 -58.41 -48.44
CA GLY A 592 6.34 -57.94 -48.35
C GLY A 592 5.36 -58.61 -49.33
N LEU A 593 4.08 -58.25 -49.14
CA LEU A 593 2.88 -58.32 -50.00
C LEU A 593 2.04 -59.63 -50.06
N GLU A 594 0.82 -59.52 -49.48
CA GLU A 594 -0.52 -59.69 -50.09
C GLU A 594 -0.69 -60.75 -51.23
N THR A 595 -1.71 -61.62 -51.32
CA THR A 595 -3.17 -61.37 -51.18
C THR A 595 -4.06 -62.63 -51.48
N VAL A 596 -5.30 -62.63 -50.94
CA VAL A 596 -6.63 -63.21 -51.37
C VAL A 596 -7.01 -64.75 -51.28
N PRO A 597 -8.30 -65.18 -51.43
CA PRO A 597 -9.23 -65.62 -50.35
C PRO A 597 -9.97 -66.97 -50.63
N GLU A 598 -11.05 -67.32 -49.88
CA GLU A 598 -12.46 -67.51 -50.37
C GLU A 598 -13.35 -68.52 -49.57
N LEU A 599 -14.56 -68.05 -49.18
CA LEU A 599 -15.93 -68.62 -48.93
C LEU A 599 -16.17 -70.07 -48.41
N ALA A 600 -17.31 -70.49 -47.83
CA ALA A 600 -18.55 -69.93 -47.22
C ALA A 600 -19.42 -71.13 -46.74
N LEU A 601 -20.44 -70.91 -45.88
CA LEU A 601 -21.81 -71.47 -45.99
C LEU A 601 -22.72 -71.01 -44.80
N ALA A 602 -23.94 -70.55 -45.16
CA ALA A 602 -25.12 -70.25 -44.32
C ALA A 602 -26.19 -71.37 -44.55
N PRO A 603 -27.51 -71.29 -44.18
CA PRO A 603 -28.34 -70.29 -43.47
C PRO A 603 -29.30 -70.91 -42.39
N GLU A 604 -30.17 -70.16 -41.70
CA GLU A 604 -31.61 -70.04 -42.03
C GLU A 604 -32.36 -68.94 -41.22
N LEU A 605 -33.42 -68.42 -41.86
CA LEU A 605 -34.28 -67.31 -41.47
C LEU A 605 -35.51 -67.72 -40.62
N ARG A 606 -36.09 -66.79 -39.85
CA ARG A 606 -37.49 -66.31 -40.07
C ARG A 606 -37.89 -65.14 -39.15
N SER A 607 -38.39 -64.11 -39.81
CA SER A 607 -39.08 -62.90 -39.34
C SER A 607 -40.55 -63.13 -38.95
N LYS A 608 -41.10 -62.27 -38.09
CA LYS A 608 -42.25 -61.40 -38.45
C LYS A 608 -42.55 -60.33 -37.38
N ASP A 609 -43.01 -59.20 -37.91
CA ASP A 609 -43.20 -57.87 -37.33
C ASP A 609 -44.49 -57.69 -36.54
N VAL A 610 -44.57 -56.60 -35.75
CA VAL A 610 -45.68 -55.62 -35.82
C VAL A 610 -45.16 -54.19 -35.48
N ALA A 611 -45.31 -53.29 -36.46
CA ALA A 611 -45.65 -51.85 -36.50
C ALA A 611 -45.80 -51.05 -35.17
N SER A 612 -45.58 -49.72 -35.07
CA SER A 612 -45.31 -48.60 -36.00
C SER A 612 -45.05 -47.33 -35.17
N ASP A 613 -44.22 -46.42 -35.70
CA ASP A 613 -44.26 -44.94 -35.68
C ASP A 613 -44.47 -44.19 -34.33
N GLU A 614 -43.84 -43.07 -33.98
CA GLU A 614 -43.09 -42.03 -34.69
C GLU A 614 -42.50 -41.07 -33.62
N GLN A 615 -41.52 -40.25 -34.04
CA GLN A 615 -41.07 -38.96 -33.49
C GLN A 615 -39.81 -38.83 -32.58
N PRO A 616 -39.10 -37.67 -32.73
CA PRO A 616 -37.66 -37.53 -32.49
C PRO A 616 -37.28 -36.45 -31.44
N ASP A 617 -35.97 -36.42 -31.18
CA ASP A 617 -35.10 -35.28 -30.88
C ASP A 617 -35.30 -34.34 -29.67
N LEU A 618 -34.25 -34.37 -28.84
CA LEU A 618 -33.50 -33.25 -28.23
C LEU A 618 -34.19 -32.30 -27.25
N GLU A 619 -33.74 -32.37 -25.99
CA GLU A 619 -33.56 -31.25 -25.03
C GLU A 619 -32.87 -31.85 -23.76
N ASP A 620 -31.70 -31.37 -23.31
CA ASP A 620 -31.37 -30.17 -22.52
C ASP A 620 -30.99 -30.56 -21.08
N THR A 621 -29.82 -30.13 -20.62
CA THR A 621 -29.52 -29.98 -19.18
C THR A 621 -28.49 -28.87 -18.97
N GLN A 622 -28.98 -27.68 -18.64
CA GLN A 622 -28.26 -26.63 -17.91
C GLN A 622 -28.97 -26.39 -16.59
N ASP A 623 -28.21 -26.39 -15.49
CA ASP A 623 -28.75 -26.29 -14.13
C ASP A 623 -28.64 -24.87 -13.56
N ALA A 624 -29.55 -24.59 -12.63
CA ALA A 624 -30.05 -23.30 -12.20
C ALA A 624 -29.07 -22.42 -11.39
N GLY A 625 -29.19 -21.10 -11.57
CA GLY A 625 -28.60 -20.16 -10.62
C GLY A 625 -28.65 -18.66 -10.93
N ASP A 626 -29.65 -18.11 -11.64
CA ASP A 626 -29.68 -16.64 -11.89
C ASP A 626 -31.07 -16.01 -12.19
N ALA A 627 -32.17 -16.64 -11.77
CA ALA A 627 -33.51 -16.22 -12.18
C ALA A 627 -34.22 -15.17 -11.29
N ASP A 628 -33.66 -14.75 -10.15
CA ASP A 628 -34.38 -13.88 -9.19
C ASP A 628 -34.07 -12.37 -9.28
N HIS A 629 -33.13 -11.94 -10.14
CA HIS A 629 -32.73 -10.52 -10.22
C HIS A 629 -33.34 -9.72 -11.39
N LEU A 630 -34.04 -10.36 -12.31
CA LEU A 630 -34.57 -9.70 -13.52
C LEU A 630 -36.01 -9.19 -13.39
N ASP A 631 -36.78 -9.65 -12.38
CA ASP A 631 -38.15 -9.19 -12.15
C ASP A 631 -38.26 -7.89 -11.34
N ALA A 632 -37.21 -7.51 -10.62
CA ALA A 632 -37.15 -6.24 -9.89
C ALA A 632 -36.90 -5.04 -10.82
N VAL A 633 -36.25 -5.24 -11.97
CA VAL A 633 -35.89 -4.16 -12.91
C VAL A 633 -37.04 -3.81 -13.85
N ARG A 634 -37.97 -4.74 -14.12
CA ARG A 634 -39.15 -4.48 -14.95
C ARG A 634 -40.25 -3.67 -14.26
N ARG A 635 -40.25 -3.55 -12.92
CA ARG A 635 -41.24 -2.73 -12.18
C ARG A 635 -40.88 -1.25 -12.03
N ALA A 636 -39.66 -0.83 -12.39
CA ALA A 636 -39.23 0.56 -12.20
C ALA A 636 -39.40 1.47 -13.44
N VAL A 637 -39.91 0.97 -14.57
CA VAL A 637 -40.01 1.72 -15.84
C VAL A 637 -41.47 2.01 -16.26
N ALA A 638 -42.47 1.70 -15.41
CA ALA A 638 -43.88 1.93 -15.70
C ALA A 638 -44.51 3.06 -14.85
N MET A 639 -43.74 4.09 -14.47
CA MET A 639 -44.26 5.29 -13.81
C MET A 639 -43.62 6.54 -14.39
N ASP A 640 -43.88 6.83 -15.67
CA ASP A 640 -43.76 8.21 -16.18
C ASP A 640 -44.52 8.40 -17.50
N ARG A 641 -45.86 8.37 -17.45
CA ARG A 641 -46.71 9.00 -18.48
C ARG A 641 -47.95 9.56 -17.78
N GLY A 642 -48.01 10.88 -17.73
CA GLY A 642 -49.09 11.62 -17.10
C GLY A 642 -50.42 11.47 -17.84
N ASP A 643 -51.49 11.72 -17.10
CA ASP A 643 -52.72 12.20 -17.69
C ASP A 643 -53.35 13.29 -16.83
N LYS A 644 -54.02 14.20 -17.53
CA LYS A 644 -54.67 15.43 -17.09
C LYS A 644 -56.01 15.13 -16.44
N ASP A 645 -56.53 16.19 -15.80
CA ASP A 645 -57.89 16.36 -15.29
C ASP A 645 -58.24 15.52 -14.05
N MET A 646 -58.27 16.19 -12.90
CA MET A 646 -59.39 16.16 -11.93
C MET A 646 -59.04 17.08 -10.73
N LEU A 647 -59.55 18.30 -10.76
CA LEU A 647 -60.01 19.01 -9.54
C LEU A 647 -61.38 18.41 -9.14
N PRO A 648 -61.87 18.46 -7.87
CA PRO A 648 -61.88 19.68 -7.05
C PRO A 648 -61.73 19.54 -5.51
N ASP A 649 -61.63 20.72 -4.88
CA ASP A 649 -62.07 21.22 -3.56
C ASP A 649 -61.89 20.30 -2.31
N PHE A 650 -61.32 20.73 -1.18
CA PHE A 650 -61.49 21.96 -0.38
C PHE A 650 -60.22 22.29 0.42
#